data_AF-M6USQ1-F1
#
_entry.id   AF-M6USQ1-F1
#
_cell.length_a   1.000
_cell.length_b   1.000
_cell.length_c   1.000
_cell.angle_alpha   90.00
_cell.angle_beta   90.00
_cell.angle_gamma   90.00
#
_symmetry.space_group_name_H-M   'P 1'
#
loop_
_entity.id
_entity.type
_entity.pdbx_description
1 polymer ?
#
loop_
_entity_poly.entity_id
_entity_poly.type
_entity_poly.pdbx_seq_one_letter_code
_entity_poly.pdbx_strand_id
1 'polypeptide(L)'
;MLQFIDIKHQYASAVLFNGFSWHIKPGSRVCLVGPNGSGKSTLFRIAEGKFIPDDGTVAKSKNTEISVFQQIPDFNPEVSVINTVLEKHKHYREYSERSKEIDRKFDLVSHDSKEFTAILDEQSALEEYAFTYGIHKLESNARKVLGGLGFSNAQMEMKVREFSPGYQHRLGLAITLLNPGNLLLLDEPTNHLDNASKEWLAGYLNSTGQSFVLVTHDPEFLNATCDTIAELSPSGVIEFRGTLEEYFEHKNEFQEKLQAQFEKEETYLKKRMEWIERFRAKATKARQVQSAIKKLEKRDKVEAPQESFWNSKSDYRFNFISSGKITVRIENGAFSYSGKAPYIFNEADLEISAGDKIAVVGPNGAGKSTFLRCLLEIHKLTSGKIYYGPKTKIGYFSQNHHEELDPSKNLLQTVMSAYPDLTEQQARSLLGHFSFSDDSVYKQTGLLSGGEQSRLRLAMLVRFPTNAIFLDEPTNHLDLVVRDNLRRALMAYEGSLLIISHDPEFLKDLCNRTISVDNGRIRDFNCTFSDYLKYNLRETTHSKPQTDGFALKKGGTNQTRSKKNSDKNRVKKIQKDLEELESKIELLERSKKNLEEVLADPDFFKNRSYQLELDNLNEVKNEITRLTSEWETLQFELEELSGTVS
;
A
#
# COMPACT_ATOMS: atom_id res chain seq x y z
N MET A 1 -17.63 15.91 -8.07
CA MET A 1 -17.19 15.80 -9.49
C MET A 1 -17.57 14.44 -10.04
N LEU A 2 -17.04 13.39 -9.40
CA LEU A 2 -17.44 12.00 -9.59
C LEU A 2 -17.89 11.44 -8.23
N GLN A 3 -18.95 10.66 -8.21
CA GLN A 3 -19.47 10.05 -6.99
C GLN A 3 -19.84 8.59 -7.24
N PHE A 4 -19.34 7.72 -6.37
CA PHE A 4 -19.72 6.32 -6.25
C PHE A 4 -20.76 6.22 -5.13
N ILE A 5 -21.89 5.58 -5.40
CA ILE A 5 -23.01 5.46 -4.46
C ILE A 5 -23.37 3.98 -4.33
N ASP A 6 -23.12 3.44 -3.14
CA ASP A 6 -23.45 2.06 -2.71
C ASP A 6 -23.03 0.98 -3.71
N ILE A 7 -21.85 1.15 -4.30
CA ILE A 7 -21.31 0.24 -5.30
C ILE A 7 -21.10 -1.13 -4.68
N LYS A 8 -21.68 -2.16 -5.32
CA LYS A 8 -21.31 -3.56 -5.08
C LYS A 8 -20.70 -4.10 -6.35
N HIS A 9 -19.57 -4.78 -6.19
CA HIS A 9 -18.94 -5.44 -7.31
C HIS A 9 -18.15 -6.66 -6.86
N GLN A 10 -18.38 -7.77 -7.54
CA GLN A 10 -17.64 -9.01 -7.39
C GLN A 10 -16.79 -9.26 -8.63
N TYR A 11 -15.52 -9.62 -8.43
CA TYR A 11 -14.65 -10.05 -9.51
C TYR A 11 -14.31 -11.53 -9.33
N ALA A 12 -14.79 -12.35 -10.26
CA ALA A 12 -14.80 -13.81 -10.13
C ALA A 12 -15.50 -14.25 -8.82
N SER A 13 -14.77 -14.85 -7.87
CA SER A 13 -15.31 -15.26 -6.56
C SER A 13 -15.11 -14.22 -5.45
N ALA A 14 -14.27 -13.20 -5.66
CA ALA A 14 -13.91 -12.23 -4.62
C ALA A 14 -14.83 -11.00 -4.65
N VAL A 15 -15.48 -10.71 -3.52
CA VAL A 15 -16.25 -9.47 -3.33
C VAL A 15 -15.26 -8.33 -3.12
N LEU A 16 -15.14 -7.42 -4.11
CA LEU A 16 -14.24 -6.27 -4.03
C LEU A 16 -14.91 -5.10 -3.31
N PHE A 17 -16.17 -4.84 -3.64
CA PHE A 17 -16.95 -3.73 -3.08
C PHE A 17 -18.29 -4.24 -2.55
N ASN A 18 -18.65 -3.80 -1.35
CA ASN A 18 -19.93 -4.12 -0.72
C ASN A 18 -20.50 -2.86 -0.03
N GLY A 19 -21.27 -2.07 -0.78
CA GLY A 19 -21.81 -0.79 -0.31
C GLY A 19 -20.77 0.34 -0.38
N PHE A 20 -19.86 0.28 -1.34
CA PHE A 20 -18.78 1.25 -1.49
C PHE A 20 -19.32 2.62 -1.94
N SER A 21 -19.06 3.64 -1.12
CA SER A 21 -19.43 5.02 -1.40
C SER A 21 -18.22 5.95 -1.29
N TRP A 22 -18.04 6.81 -2.30
CA TRP A 22 -16.94 7.79 -2.32
C TRP A 22 -17.27 8.99 -3.21
N HIS A 23 -16.87 10.19 -2.77
CA HIS A 23 -17.15 11.44 -3.50
C HIS A 23 -15.86 12.21 -3.77
N ILE A 24 -15.46 12.28 -5.04
CA ILE A 24 -14.30 13.05 -5.50
C ILE A 24 -14.74 14.48 -5.80
N LYS A 25 -14.19 15.45 -5.06
CA LYS A 25 -14.52 16.88 -5.21
C LYS A 25 -13.68 17.53 -6.32
N PRO A 26 -14.15 18.63 -6.92
CA PRO A 26 -13.29 19.45 -7.78
C PRO A 26 -12.10 20.00 -6.99
N GLY A 27 -10.93 20.00 -7.60
CA GLY A 27 -9.66 20.42 -6.99
C GLY A 27 -9.00 19.35 -6.12
N SER A 28 -9.60 18.16 -5.98
CA SER A 28 -9.02 17.05 -5.21
C SER A 28 -7.71 16.57 -5.82
N ARG A 29 -6.67 16.45 -4.99
CA ARG A 29 -5.36 15.85 -5.31
C ARG A 29 -5.11 14.67 -4.38
N VAL A 30 -5.71 13.55 -4.70
CA VAL A 30 -5.86 12.43 -3.77
C VAL A 30 -4.96 11.28 -4.18
N CYS A 31 -4.19 10.72 -3.24
CA CYS A 31 -3.53 9.44 -3.44
C CYS A 31 -4.41 8.30 -2.93
N LEU A 32 -4.79 7.37 -3.82
CA LEU A 32 -5.55 6.17 -3.46
C LEU A 32 -4.57 5.05 -3.07
N VAL A 33 -4.56 4.71 -1.78
CA VAL A 33 -3.72 3.65 -1.21
C VAL A 33 -4.55 2.43 -0.83
N GLY A 34 -3.94 1.26 -0.88
CA GLY A 34 -4.56 0.00 -0.48
C GLY A 34 -3.75 -1.20 -0.96
N PRO A 35 -4.00 -2.40 -0.43
CA PRO A 35 -3.25 -3.59 -0.81
C PRO A 35 -3.43 -3.95 -2.28
N ASN A 36 -2.50 -4.73 -2.83
CA ASN A 36 -2.69 -5.30 -4.16
C ASN A 36 -3.92 -6.21 -4.18
N GLY A 37 -4.75 -6.09 -5.21
CA GLY A 37 -6.02 -6.83 -5.29
C GLY A 37 -7.19 -6.20 -4.53
N SER A 38 -7.02 -5.06 -3.85
CA SER A 38 -8.13 -4.35 -3.19
C SER A 38 -9.16 -3.73 -4.14
N GLY A 39 -8.91 -3.77 -5.46
CA GLY A 39 -9.81 -3.22 -6.46
C GLY A 39 -9.51 -1.79 -6.92
N LYS A 40 -8.36 -1.18 -6.55
CA LYS A 40 -7.95 0.17 -7.03
C LYS A 40 -8.09 0.31 -8.55
N SER A 41 -7.51 -0.62 -9.30
CA SER A 41 -7.61 -0.60 -10.76
C SER A 41 -9.04 -0.87 -11.26
N THR A 42 -9.77 -1.75 -10.58
CA THR A 42 -11.18 -2.01 -10.90
C THR A 42 -12.05 -0.76 -10.70
N LEU A 43 -11.79 0.02 -9.67
CA LEU A 43 -12.49 1.27 -9.37
C LEU A 43 -12.34 2.29 -10.51
N PHE A 44 -11.15 2.43 -11.08
CA PHE A 44 -10.90 3.31 -12.23
C PHE A 44 -11.62 2.82 -13.50
N ARG A 45 -11.73 1.50 -13.73
CA ARG A 45 -12.52 0.95 -14.85
C ARG A 45 -14.01 1.21 -14.69
N ILE A 46 -14.50 1.14 -13.46
CA ILE A 46 -15.89 1.52 -13.12
C ILE A 46 -16.09 3.03 -13.35
N ALA A 47 -15.13 3.87 -12.96
CA ALA A 47 -15.16 5.31 -13.19
C ALA A 47 -15.18 5.68 -14.68
N GLU A 48 -14.44 4.94 -15.51
CA GLU A 48 -14.39 5.11 -16.97
C GLU A 48 -15.67 4.60 -17.66
N GLY A 49 -16.50 3.82 -16.96
CA GLY A 49 -17.68 3.16 -17.54
C GLY A 49 -17.35 1.90 -18.33
N LYS A 50 -16.12 1.37 -18.24
CA LYS A 50 -15.74 0.09 -18.87
C LYS A 50 -16.31 -1.10 -18.12
N PHE A 51 -16.45 -1.00 -16.80
CA PHE A 51 -17.08 -2.01 -15.96
C PHE A 51 -18.37 -1.47 -15.34
N ILE A 52 -19.42 -2.28 -15.41
CA ILE A 52 -20.71 -1.99 -14.82
C ILE A 52 -20.71 -2.65 -13.43
N PRO A 53 -20.98 -1.91 -12.35
CA PRO A 53 -21.10 -2.49 -11.02
C PRO A 53 -22.33 -3.40 -10.95
N ASP A 54 -22.30 -4.40 -10.06
CA ASP A 54 -23.42 -5.34 -9.88
C ASP A 54 -24.62 -4.66 -9.22
N ASP A 55 -24.36 -3.67 -8.34
CA ASP A 55 -25.35 -2.83 -7.68
C ASP A 55 -24.74 -1.44 -7.41
N GLY A 56 -25.59 -0.45 -7.16
CA GLY A 56 -25.20 0.95 -6.95
C GLY A 56 -25.04 1.76 -8.24
N THR A 57 -24.63 3.02 -8.10
CA THR A 57 -24.53 3.96 -9.24
C THR A 57 -23.28 4.83 -9.21
N VAL A 58 -22.77 5.15 -10.40
CA VAL A 58 -21.69 6.11 -10.60
C VAL A 58 -22.27 7.39 -11.18
N ALA A 59 -22.26 8.47 -10.40
CA ALA A 59 -22.78 9.76 -10.79
C ALA A 59 -21.64 10.72 -11.17
N LYS A 60 -21.74 11.33 -12.35
CA LYS A 60 -20.76 12.24 -12.91
C LYS A 60 -21.41 13.59 -13.22
N SER A 61 -20.72 14.69 -12.91
CA SER A 61 -21.20 16.04 -13.25
C SER A 61 -21.16 16.28 -14.77
N LYS A 62 -22.08 17.06 -15.33
CA LYS A 62 -22.24 17.25 -16.80
C LYS A 62 -20.97 17.66 -17.54
N ASN A 63 -20.13 18.49 -16.92
CA ASN A 63 -18.90 19.02 -17.53
C ASN A 63 -17.64 18.27 -17.10
N THR A 64 -17.78 17.13 -16.42
CA THR A 64 -16.62 16.32 -16.06
C THR A 64 -16.17 15.54 -17.29
N GLU A 65 -14.86 15.45 -17.52
CA GLU A 65 -14.23 14.56 -18.48
C GLU A 65 -13.15 13.80 -17.72
N ILE A 66 -13.19 12.47 -17.81
CA ILE A 66 -12.32 11.59 -17.05
C ILE A 66 -11.28 11.04 -18.01
N SER A 67 -10.01 11.20 -17.69
CA SER A 67 -8.91 10.57 -18.42
C SER A 67 -8.24 9.56 -17.49
N VAL A 68 -8.16 8.31 -17.94
CA VAL A 68 -7.69 7.19 -17.13
C VAL A 68 -6.41 6.62 -17.71
N PHE A 69 -5.37 6.55 -16.89
CA PHE A 69 -4.12 5.87 -17.19
C PHE A 69 -4.05 4.56 -16.39
N GLN A 70 -4.06 3.42 -17.08
CA GLN A 70 -4.01 2.09 -16.45
C GLN A 70 -3.27 1.03 -17.25
N GLN A 71 -3.36 1.12 -18.58
CA GLN A 71 -2.76 0.15 -19.48
C GLN A 71 -2.10 0.90 -20.63
N ILE A 72 -1.10 0.24 -21.21
CA ILE A 72 -0.50 0.67 -22.47
C ILE A 72 -1.63 0.64 -23.52
N PRO A 73 -2.03 1.80 -24.08
CA PRO A 73 -3.00 1.83 -25.16
C PRO A 73 -2.53 0.97 -26.32
N ASP A 74 -3.46 0.35 -27.05
CA ASP A 74 -3.10 -0.26 -28.32
C ASP A 74 -2.67 0.84 -29.30
N PHE A 75 -1.41 0.76 -29.70
CA PHE A 75 -0.75 1.73 -30.57
C PHE A 75 -0.65 1.16 -31.97
N ASN A 76 -0.80 2.01 -32.98
CA ASN A 76 -0.39 1.62 -34.31
C ASN A 76 1.17 1.59 -34.36
N PRO A 77 1.80 0.42 -34.52
CA PRO A 77 3.26 0.29 -34.44
C PRO A 77 4.00 1.07 -35.53
N GLU A 78 3.33 1.42 -36.63
CA GLU A 78 3.92 2.08 -37.79
C GLU A 78 3.86 3.61 -37.76
N VAL A 79 3.12 4.20 -36.82
CA VAL A 79 2.97 5.65 -36.67
C VAL A 79 4.10 6.20 -35.80
N SER A 80 4.50 7.46 -36.02
CA SER A 80 5.49 8.13 -35.17
C SER A 80 4.93 8.44 -33.79
N VAL A 81 5.81 8.58 -32.80
CA VAL A 81 5.43 8.89 -31.41
C VAL A 81 4.59 10.17 -31.33
N ILE A 82 5.03 11.26 -31.97
CA ILE A 82 4.31 12.54 -31.95
C ILE A 82 2.92 12.43 -32.59
N ASN A 83 2.81 11.77 -33.75
CA ASN A 83 1.53 11.61 -34.43
C ASN A 83 0.58 10.70 -33.65
N THR A 84 1.11 9.68 -32.98
CA THR A 84 0.30 8.80 -32.12
C THR A 84 -0.38 9.58 -31.00
N VAL A 85 0.32 10.54 -30.40
CA VAL A 85 -0.26 11.42 -29.37
C VAL A 85 -1.34 12.32 -29.95
N LEU A 86 -1.05 12.97 -31.08
CA LEU A 86 -1.95 13.93 -31.70
C LEU A 86 -3.23 13.26 -32.24
N GLU A 87 -3.12 12.12 -32.90
CA GLU A 87 -4.25 11.38 -33.50
C GLU A 87 -5.25 10.84 -32.46
N LYS A 88 -4.81 10.64 -31.20
CA LYS A 88 -5.70 10.25 -30.10
C LYS A 88 -6.54 11.41 -29.58
N HIS A 89 -6.16 12.66 -29.86
CA HIS A 89 -6.94 13.83 -29.50
C HIS A 89 -8.07 14.05 -30.52
N LYS A 90 -9.33 13.90 -30.08
CA LYS A 90 -10.53 13.91 -30.93
C LYS A 90 -10.55 15.08 -31.94
N HIS A 91 -10.35 16.30 -31.46
CA HIS A 91 -10.40 17.51 -32.30
C HIS A 91 -9.26 17.57 -33.31
N TYR A 92 -8.08 17.05 -32.96
CA TYR A 92 -6.94 17.02 -33.89
C TYR A 92 -7.19 16.03 -35.01
N ARG A 93 -7.75 14.85 -34.68
CA ARG A 93 -8.10 13.84 -35.68
C ARG A 93 -9.14 14.37 -36.67
N GLU A 94 -10.22 14.98 -36.17
CA GLU A 94 -11.26 15.59 -37.00
C GLU A 94 -10.68 16.69 -37.90
N TYR A 95 -9.80 17.53 -37.36
CA TYR A 95 -9.11 18.55 -38.14
C TYR A 95 -8.19 17.96 -39.20
N SER A 96 -7.37 16.96 -38.86
CA SER A 96 -6.42 16.34 -39.79
C SER A 96 -7.12 15.61 -40.94
N GLU A 97 -8.21 14.90 -40.65
CA GLU A 97 -9.01 14.21 -41.67
C GLU A 97 -9.67 15.23 -42.62
N ARG A 98 -10.31 16.28 -42.08
CA ARG A 98 -10.94 17.35 -42.87
C ARG A 98 -9.94 18.16 -43.69
N SER A 99 -8.77 18.48 -43.12
CA SER A 99 -7.70 19.19 -43.83
C SER A 99 -7.24 18.41 -45.05
N LYS A 100 -6.97 17.10 -44.88
CA LYS A 100 -6.58 16.22 -46.00
C LYS A 100 -7.67 16.11 -47.06
N GLU A 101 -8.94 16.15 -46.68
CA GLU A 101 -10.06 16.14 -47.62
C GLU A 101 -10.13 17.45 -48.43
N ILE A 102 -10.01 18.59 -47.75
CA ILE A 102 -9.96 19.92 -48.37
C ILE A 102 -8.79 20.03 -49.36
N ASP A 103 -7.59 19.58 -48.97
CA ASP A 103 -6.40 19.57 -49.83
C ASP A 103 -6.65 18.75 -51.11
N ARG A 104 -7.27 17.57 -50.99
CA ARG A 104 -7.65 16.75 -52.16
C ARG A 104 -8.70 17.43 -53.05
N LYS A 105 -9.64 18.19 -52.47
CA LYS A 105 -10.62 18.96 -53.25
C LYS A 105 -9.92 20.06 -54.03
N PHE A 106 -8.92 20.74 -53.44
CA PHE A 106 -8.12 21.75 -54.15
C PHE A 106 -7.36 21.17 -55.35
N ASP A 107 -6.81 19.96 -55.24
CA ASP A 107 -6.09 19.30 -56.35
C ASP A 107 -6.99 18.98 -57.57
N LEU A 108 -8.31 18.89 -57.37
CA LEU A 108 -9.28 18.45 -58.39
C LEU A 108 -10.03 19.59 -59.07
N VAL A 109 -9.95 20.82 -58.55
CA VAL A 109 -10.82 21.93 -58.93
C VAL A 109 -10.01 23.08 -59.53
N SER A 110 -10.53 23.69 -60.61
CA SER A 110 -9.91 24.85 -61.24
C SER A 110 -10.04 26.10 -60.36
N HIS A 111 -8.99 26.92 -60.32
CA HIS A 111 -8.85 28.08 -59.42
C HIS A 111 -9.91 29.17 -59.65
N ASP A 112 -10.47 29.26 -60.86
CA ASP A 112 -11.47 30.28 -61.23
C ASP A 112 -12.94 29.80 -61.06
N SER A 113 -13.16 28.63 -60.47
CA SER A 113 -14.49 28.05 -60.32
C SER A 113 -15.19 28.54 -59.04
N LYS A 114 -16.54 28.54 -59.05
CA LYS A 114 -17.34 28.77 -57.83
C LYS A 114 -17.13 27.67 -56.77
N GLU A 115 -16.73 26.48 -57.21
CA GLU A 115 -16.39 25.36 -56.34
C GLU A 115 -15.11 25.65 -55.54
N PHE A 116 -14.12 26.29 -56.16
CA PHE A 116 -12.88 26.72 -55.48
C PHE A 116 -13.18 27.71 -54.34
N THR A 117 -14.07 28.68 -54.57
CA THR A 117 -14.47 29.63 -53.51
C THR A 117 -15.18 28.93 -52.34
N ALA A 118 -16.01 27.92 -52.61
CA ALA A 118 -16.68 27.16 -51.55
C ALA A 118 -15.70 26.32 -50.71
N ILE A 119 -14.66 25.76 -51.34
CA ILE A 119 -13.58 25.04 -50.64
C ILE A 119 -12.77 26.02 -49.74
N LEU A 120 -12.55 27.24 -50.21
CA LEU A 120 -11.87 28.29 -49.43
C LEU A 120 -12.65 28.68 -48.16
N ASP A 121 -13.98 28.78 -48.26
CA ASP A 121 -14.86 29.00 -47.11
C ASP A 121 -14.82 27.82 -46.13
N GLU A 122 -14.82 26.58 -46.65
CA GLU A 122 -14.69 25.35 -45.85
C GLU A 122 -13.34 25.29 -45.10
N GLN A 123 -12.25 25.69 -45.76
CA GLN A 123 -10.92 25.83 -45.15
C GLN A 123 -10.90 26.89 -44.05
N SER A 124 -11.52 28.05 -44.30
CA SER A 124 -11.59 29.15 -43.33
C SER A 124 -12.36 28.72 -42.06
N ALA A 125 -13.48 28.03 -42.21
CA ALA A 125 -14.23 27.47 -41.09
C ALA A 125 -13.44 26.39 -40.33
N LEU A 126 -12.62 25.59 -41.04
CA LEU A 126 -11.75 24.60 -40.41
C LEU A 126 -10.62 25.26 -39.59
N GLU A 127 -10.04 26.35 -40.07
CA GLU A 127 -9.04 27.12 -39.32
C GLU A 127 -9.64 27.80 -38.08
N GLU A 128 -10.87 28.31 -38.17
CA GLU A 128 -11.59 28.85 -36.99
C GLU A 128 -11.84 27.75 -35.94
N TYR A 129 -12.21 26.55 -36.38
CA TYR A 129 -12.30 25.37 -35.51
C TYR A 129 -10.94 25.04 -34.87
N ALA A 130 -9.85 25.05 -35.65
CA ALA A 130 -8.51 24.79 -35.16
C ALA A 130 -8.05 25.79 -34.10
N PHE A 131 -8.37 27.07 -34.30
CA PHE A 131 -8.10 28.13 -33.34
C PHE A 131 -8.91 27.94 -32.05
N THR A 132 -10.22 27.67 -32.17
CA THR A 132 -11.16 27.49 -31.04
C THR A 132 -10.73 26.35 -30.12
N TYR A 133 -10.37 25.20 -30.70
CA TYR A 133 -9.95 24.02 -29.95
C TYR A 133 -8.43 23.96 -29.70
N GLY A 134 -7.68 25.01 -30.07
CA GLY A 134 -6.25 25.13 -29.79
C GLY A 134 -5.38 24.08 -30.48
N ILE A 135 -5.78 23.60 -31.65
CA ILE A 135 -5.11 22.50 -32.38
C ILE A 135 -3.66 22.86 -32.73
N HIS A 136 -3.42 24.09 -33.16
CA HIS A 136 -2.06 24.59 -33.46
C HIS A 136 -1.15 24.66 -32.22
N LYS A 137 -1.73 24.80 -31.02
CA LYS A 137 -0.99 24.75 -29.75
C LYS A 137 -0.77 23.31 -29.26
N LEU A 138 -1.59 22.36 -29.71
CA LEU A 138 -1.55 20.98 -29.27
C LEU A 138 -0.22 20.32 -29.61
N GLU A 139 0.34 20.55 -30.79
CA GLU A 139 1.64 19.99 -31.19
C GLU A 139 2.78 20.51 -30.29
N SER A 140 2.81 21.81 -30.01
CA SER A 140 3.80 22.39 -29.09
C SER A 140 3.67 21.81 -27.69
N ASN A 141 2.44 21.67 -27.19
CA ASN A 141 2.16 21.07 -25.89
C ASN A 141 2.53 19.57 -25.87
N ALA A 142 2.24 18.83 -26.94
CA ALA A 142 2.59 17.43 -27.08
C ALA A 142 4.10 17.22 -27.04
N ARG A 143 4.88 18.05 -27.76
CA ARG A 143 6.35 18.02 -27.68
C ARG A 143 6.87 18.35 -26.27
N LYS A 144 6.26 19.31 -25.57
CA LYS A 144 6.64 19.63 -24.18
C LYS A 144 6.37 18.45 -23.23
N VAL A 145 5.21 17.82 -23.34
CA VAL A 145 4.83 16.67 -22.49
C VAL A 145 5.72 15.46 -22.80
N LEU A 146 5.91 15.12 -24.08
CA LEU A 146 6.81 14.04 -24.48
C LEU A 146 8.26 14.32 -24.05
N GLY A 147 8.74 15.55 -24.21
CA GLY A 147 10.08 15.96 -23.77
C GLY A 147 10.25 15.81 -22.26
N GLY A 148 9.26 16.23 -21.49
CA GLY A 148 9.24 16.08 -20.03
C GLY A 148 9.20 14.63 -19.55
N LEU A 149 8.62 13.73 -20.34
CA LEU A 149 8.63 12.28 -20.09
C LEU A 149 9.88 11.58 -20.66
N GLY A 150 10.87 12.35 -21.15
CA GLY A 150 12.18 11.83 -21.56
C GLY A 150 12.30 11.43 -23.03
N PHE A 151 11.38 11.84 -23.91
CA PHE A 151 11.56 11.68 -25.36
C PHE A 151 12.38 12.84 -25.93
N SER A 152 13.46 12.52 -26.65
CA SER A 152 14.18 13.51 -27.46
C SER A 152 13.42 13.87 -28.73
N ASN A 153 13.71 15.03 -29.33
CA ASN A 153 13.07 15.45 -30.59
C ASN A 153 13.24 14.42 -31.72
N ALA A 154 14.39 13.75 -31.80
CA ALA A 154 14.62 12.70 -32.79
C ALA A 154 13.74 11.47 -32.51
N GLN A 155 13.60 11.08 -31.24
CA GLN A 155 12.75 9.96 -30.84
C GLN A 155 11.25 10.23 -31.09
N MET A 156 10.81 11.49 -31.02
CA MET A 156 9.41 11.84 -31.29
C MET A 156 8.98 11.53 -32.74
N GLU A 157 9.92 11.53 -33.68
CA GLU A 157 9.67 11.24 -35.11
C GLU A 157 9.81 9.74 -35.44
N MET A 158 10.40 8.94 -34.54
CA MET A 158 10.57 7.49 -34.73
C MET A 158 9.25 6.74 -34.56
N LYS A 159 9.17 5.55 -35.17
CA LYS A 159 8.00 4.66 -35.09
C LYS A 159 7.84 4.04 -33.71
N VAL A 160 6.60 3.86 -33.25
CA VAL A 160 6.30 3.29 -31.92
C VAL A 160 6.89 1.88 -31.71
N ARG A 161 6.96 1.06 -32.77
CA ARG A 161 7.55 -0.30 -32.71
C ARG A 161 9.02 -0.37 -32.33
N GLU A 162 9.76 0.73 -32.50
CA GLU A 162 11.19 0.81 -32.21
C GLU A 162 11.47 1.06 -30.72
N PHE A 163 10.42 1.38 -29.95
CA PHE A 163 10.52 1.67 -28.53
C PHE A 163 10.25 0.44 -27.66
N SER A 164 10.92 0.41 -26.51
CA SER A 164 10.66 -0.61 -25.49
C SER A 164 9.27 -0.44 -24.87
N PRO A 165 8.70 -1.49 -24.25
CA PRO A 165 7.42 -1.41 -23.54
C PRO A 165 7.38 -0.29 -22.48
N GLY A 166 8.52 0.03 -21.85
CA GLY A 166 8.62 1.14 -20.90
C GLY A 166 8.40 2.50 -21.56
N TYR A 167 9.01 2.76 -22.72
CA TYR A 167 8.76 3.98 -23.49
C TYR A 167 7.33 4.03 -24.04
N GLN A 168 6.78 2.89 -24.45
CA GLN A 168 5.36 2.77 -24.83
C GLN A 168 4.42 3.11 -23.66
N HIS A 169 4.78 2.74 -22.43
CA HIS A 169 4.05 3.16 -21.23
C HIS A 169 4.10 4.69 -21.02
N ARG A 170 5.28 5.30 -21.18
CA ARG A 170 5.44 6.78 -21.14
C ARG A 170 4.60 7.48 -22.21
N LEU A 171 4.51 6.90 -23.41
CA LEU A 171 3.65 7.41 -24.48
C LEU A 171 2.16 7.36 -24.10
N GLY A 172 1.71 6.27 -23.46
CA GLY A 172 0.35 6.17 -22.93
C GLY A 172 0.04 7.24 -21.88
N LEU A 173 1.03 7.55 -21.03
CA LEU A 173 0.91 8.62 -20.04
C LEU A 173 0.81 9.99 -20.73
N ALA A 174 1.66 10.25 -21.73
CA ALA A 174 1.61 11.49 -22.52
C ALA A 174 0.22 11.74 -23.12
N ILE A 175 -0.38 10.71 -23.74
CA ILE A 175 -1.74 10.78 -24.30
C ILE A 175 -2.77 11.13 -23.22
N THR A 176 -2.65 10.51 -22.04
CA THR A 176 -3.59 10.74 -20.94
C THR A 176 -3.48 12.17 -20.40
N LEU A 177 -2.26 12.70 -20.28
CA LEU A 177 -2.00 14.06 -19.78
C LEU A 177 -2.43 15.16 -20.75
N LEU A 178 -2.47 14.85 -22.05
CA LEU A 178 -2.87 15.79 -23.11
C LEU A 178 -4.36 15.78 -23.40
N ASN A 179 -5.09 14.78 -22.90
CA ASN A 179 -6.53 14.78 -23.01
C ASN A 179 -7.15 15.92 -22.18
N PRO A 180 -8.23 16.55 -22.65
CA PRO A 180 -8.89 17.70 -22.00
C PRO A 180 -9.62 17.36 -20.69
N GLY A 181 -9.41 16.16 -20.13
CA GLY A 181 -10.02 15.72 -18.89
C GLY A 181 -9.76 16.67 -17.72
N ASN A 182 -10.80 17.00 -16.97
CA ASN A 182 -10.67 17.78 -15.73
C ASN A 182 -10.51 16.88 -14.48
N LEU A 183 -10.71 15.57 -14.64
CA LEU A 183 -10.36 14.54 -13.66
C LEU A 183 -9.39 13.53 -14.27
N LEU A 184 -8.16 13.46 -13.76
CA LEU A 184 -7.18 12.44 -14.13
C LEU A 184 -7.22 11.28 -13.12
N LEU A 185 -7.32 10.06 -13.60
CA LEU A 185 -7.17 8.86 -12.78
C LEU A 185 -5.88 8.16 -13.23
N LEU A 186 -4.85 8.18 -12.40
CA LEU A 186 -3.50 7.73 -12.77
C LEU A 186 -3.12 6.50 -11.95
N ASP A 187 -3.03 5.34 -12.60
CA ASP A 187 -2.66 4.06 -11.97
C ASP A 187 -1.18 3.77 -12.22
N GLU A 188 -0.36 3.94 -11.17
CA GLU A 188 1.10 3.79 -11.18
C GLU A 188 1.83 4.55 -12.33
N PRO A 189 1.61 5.88 -12.48
CA PRO A 189 2.21 6.66 -13.57
C PRO A 189 3.72 6.84 -13.44
N THR A 190 4.30 6.59 -12.27
CA THR A 190 5.74 6.70 -12.01
C THR A 190 6.53 5.50 -12.52
N ASN A 191 5.84 4.41 -12.88
CA ASN A 191 6.48 3.22 -13.41
C ASN A 191 7.27 3.54 -14.68
N HIS A 192 8.47 2.98 -14.77
CA HIS A 192 9.39 3.18 -15.90
C HIS A 192 9.84 4.63 -16.13
N LEU A 193 9.54 5.57 -15.22
CA LEU A 193 10.08 6.93 -15.24
C LEU A 193 11.40 6.99 -14.46
N ASP A 194 12.35 7.73 -15.01
CA ASP A 194 13.56 8.14 -14.29
C ASP A 194 13.25 9.34 -13.39
N ASN A 195 14.15 9.66 -12.47
CA ASN A 195 13.93 10.72 -11.46
C ASN A 195 13.62 12.07 -12.11
N ALA A 196 14.32 12.43 -13.20
CA ALA A 196 14.07 13.68 -13.91
C ALA A 196 12.65 13.73 -14.50
N SER A 197 12.18 12.64 -15.10
CA SER A 197 10.81 12.55 -15.63
C SER A 197 9.76 12.55 -14.51
N LYS A 198 10.05 11.93 -13.35
CA LYS A 198 9.17 11.95 -12.17
C LYS A 198 9.02 13.37 -11.61
N GLU A 199 10.13 14.09 -11.43
CA GLU A 199 10.14 15.49 -10.98
C GLU A 199 9.35 16.39 -11.94
N TRP A 200 9.57 16.23 -13.25
CA TRP A 200 8.82 16.97 -14.26
C TRP A 200 7.32 16.67 -14.17
N LEU A 201 6.93 15.40 -14.06
CA LEU A 201 5.52 15.00 -13.95
C LEU A 201 4.86 15.57 -12.71
N ALA A 202 5.56 15.56 -11.57
CA ALA A 202 5.07 16.16 -10.33
C ALA A 202 4.84 17.67 -10.49
N GLY A 203 5.80 18.37 -11.12
CA GLY A 203 5.67 19.78 -11.47
C GLY A 203 4.50 20.05 -12.42
N TYR A 204 4.31 19.21 -13.44
CA TYR A 204 3.21 19.30 -14.39
C TYR A 204 1.86 19.20 -13.66
N LEU A 205 1.62 18.12 -12.90
CA LEU A 205 0.37 17.90 -12.16
C LEU A 205 0.06 19.03 -11.17
N ASN A 206 1.09 19.57 -10.52
CA ASN A 206 0.92 20.69 -9.58
C ASN A 206 0.51 22.00 -10.29
N SER A 207 0.97 22.20 -11.53
CA SER A 207 0.77 23.44 -12.30
C SER A 207 -0.55 23.49 -13.08
N THR A 208 -1.13 22.35 -13.49
CA THR A 208 -2.33 22.33 -14.36
C THR A 208 -3.61 22.70 -13.63
N GLY A 209 -3.65 22.59 -12.29
CA GLY A 209 -4.85 22.82 -11.49
C GLY A 209 -5.96 21.78 -11.70
N GLN A 210 -5.68 20.70 -12.44
CA GLN A 210 -6.62 19.60 -12.65
C GLN A 210 -6.84 18.82 -11.35
N SER A 211 -8.03 18.20 -11.23
CA SER A 211 -8.28 17.26 -10.15
C SER A 211 -7.70 15.91 -10.55
N PHE A 212 -7.07 15.19 -9.64
CA PHE A 212 -6.56 13.87 -9.94
C PHE A 212 -6.64 12.91 -8.76
N VAL A 213 -6.80 11.63 -9.09
CA VAL A 213 -6.62 10.51 -8.19
C VAL A 213 -5.42 9.71 -8.67
N LEU A 214 -4.45 9.54 -7.79
CA LEU A 214 -3.18 8.90 -8.06
C LEU A 214 -3.08 7.60 -7.27
N VAL A 215 -2.85 6.47 -7.94
CA VAL A 215 -2.36 5.25 -7.30
C VAL A 215 -0.86 5.23 -7.53
N THR A 216 -0.07 5.28 -6.46
CA THR A 216 1.39 5.15 -6.57
C THR A 216 1.97 4.47 -5.34
N HIS A 217 3.04 3.71 -5.56
CA HIS A 217 3.90 3.19 -4.50
C HIS A 217 5.16 4.03 -4.25
N ASP A 218 5.27 5.22 -4.85
CA ASP A 218 6.39 6.16 -4.69
C ASP A 218 6.04 7.26 -3.65
N PRO A 219 6.59 7.22 -2.41
CA PRO A 219 6.29 8.19 -1.36
C PRO A 219 6.71 9.61 -1.69
N GLU A 220 7.86 9.78 -2.36
CA GLU A 220 8.37 11.10 -2.70
C GLU A 220 7.44 11.76 -3.71
N PHE A 221 7.04 11.01 -4.74
CA PHE A 221 6.09 11.49 -5.73
C PHE A 221 4.69 11.75 -5.12
N LEU A 222 4.23 10.88 -4.21
CA LEU A 222 2.99 11.07 -3.47
C LEU A 222 3.02 12.37 -2.67
N ASN A 223 4.02 12.54 -1.80
CA ASN A 223 4.16 13.72 -0.93
C ASN A 223 4.38 15.01 -1.75
N ALA A 224 4.97 14.92 -2.94
CA ALA A 224 5.19 16.07 -3.83
C ALA A 224 3.92 16.50 -4.59
N THR A 225 2.91 15.62 -4.76
CA THR A 225 1.75 15.87 -5.64
C THR A 225 0.41 15.89 -4.92
N CYS A 226 0.23 15.05 -3.90
CA CYS A 226 -1.04 14.85 -3.22
C CYS A 226 -1.08 15.54 -1.86
N ASP A 227 -2.27 16.01 -1.46
CA ASP A 227 -2.52 16.59 -0.13
C ASP A 227 -3.38 15.67 0.77
N THR A 228 -3.98 14.66 0.16
CA THR A 228 -4.95 13.78 0.79
C THR A 228 -4.63 12.33 0.41
N ILE A 229 -4.59 11.44 1.40
CA ILE A 229 -4.44 10.00 1.25
C ILE A 229 -5.81 9.36 1.47
N ALA A 230 -6.28 8.60 0.49
CA ALA A 230 -7.52 7.85 0.48
C ALA A 230 -7.21 6.36 0.62
N GLU A 231 -7.49 5.77 1.78
CA GLU A 231 -7.37 4.32 1.95
C GLU A 231 -8.62 3.60 1.45
N LEU A 232 -8.43 2.69 0.49
CA LEU A 232 -9.50 1.87 -0.07
C LEU A 232 -9.89 0.74 0.89
N SER A 233 -11.18 0.67 1.22
CA SER A 233 -11.79 -0.42 2.00
C SER A 233 -13.01 -1.00 1.27
N PRO A 234 -13.47 -2.22 1.59
CA PRO A 234 -14.62 -2.84 0.91
C PRO A 234 -15.93 -2.04 1.01
N SER A 235 -16.11 -1.25 2.07
CA SER A 235 -17.30 -0.44 2.34
C SER A 235 -17.16 1.03 1.96
N GLY A 236 -15.97 1.51 1.59
CA GLY A 236 -15.76 2.92 1.27
C GLY A 236 -14.30 3.35 1.28
N VAL A 237 -14.08 4.65 1.40
CA VAL A 237 -12.74 5.24 1.47
C VAL A 237 -12.58 6.01 2.77
N ILE A 238 -11.44 5.81 3.44
CA ILE A 238 -11.04 6.64 4.59
C ILE A 238 -10.05 7.69 4.07
N GLU A 239 -10.45 8.96 4.12
CA GLU A 239 -9.60 10.08 3.70
C GLU A 239 -8.83 10.66 4.88
N PHE A 240 -7.53 10.86 4.70
CA PHE A 240 -6.62 11.51 5.63
C PHE A 240 -5.90 12.65 4.92
N ARG A 241 -5.81 13.81 5.55
CA ARG A 241 -5.02 14.94 5.03
C ARG A 241 -3.71 15.05 5.77
N GLY A 242 -2.60 15.07 5.04
CA GLY A 242 -1.26 15.11 5.60
C GLY A 242 -0.28 14.33 4.74
N THR A 243 0.94 14.19 5.24
CA THR A 243 1.99 13.40 4.56
C THR A 243 1.78 11.91 4.77
N LEU A 244 2.50 11.09 3.99
CA LEU A 244 2.48 9.64 4.16
C LEU A 244 2.96 9.20 5.55
N GLU A 245 3.96 9.88 6.12
CA GLU A 245 4.48 9.60 7.46
C GLU A 245 3.43 9.87 8.54
N GLU A 246 2.78 11.04 8.49
CA GLU A 246 1.71 11.40 9.44
C GLU A 246 0.53 10.42 9.36
N TYR A 247 0.20 9.96 8.15
CA TYR A 247 -0.81 8.93 7.94
C TYR A 247 -0.44 7.62 8.63
N PHE A 248 0.80 7.15 8.51
CA PHE A 248 1.25 5.92 9.17
C PHE A 248 1.25 6.04 10.69
N GLU A 249 1.71 7.16 11.23
CA GLU A 249 1.68 7.42 12.67
C GLU A 249 0.23 7.39 13.20
N HIS A 250 -0.67 8.15 12.57
CA HIS A 250 -2.08 8.20 12.96
C HIS A 250 -2.74 6.82 12.86
N LYS A 251 -2.40 6.05 11.83
CA LYS A 251 -2.94 4.71 11.61
C LYS A 251 -2.47 3.71 12.67
N ASN A 252 -1.19 3.74 13.01
CA ASN A 252 -0.64 2.88 14.07
C ASN A 252 -1.31 3.20 15.40
N GLU A 253 -1.44 4.48 15.77
CA GLU A 253 -2.14 4.88 16.98
C GLU A 253 -3.60 4.44 16.98
N PHE A 254 -4.29 4.58 15.85
CA PHE A 254 -5.69 4.16 15.70
C PHE A 254 -5.83 2.64 15.92
N GLN A 255 -4.90 1.86 15.40
CA GLN A 255 -4.90 0.40 15.55
C GLN A 255 -4.53 -0.06 16.94
N GLU A 256 -3.56 0.58 17.59
CA GLU A 256 -3.26 0.31 19.00
C GLU A 256 -4.48 0.55 19.88
N LYS A 257 -5.23 1.64 19.62
CA LYS A 257 -6.50 1.93 20.32
C LYS A 257 -7.54 0.84 20.04
N LEU A 258 -7.70 0.40 18.80
CA LEU A 258 -8.66 -0.64 18.41
C LEU A 258 -8.30 -2.00 19.03
N GLN A 259 -7.03 -2.39 19.00
CA GLN A 259 -6.52 -3.61 19.62
C GLN A 259 -6.73 -3.60 21.14
N ALA A 260 -6.41 -2.49 21.81
CA ALA A 260 -6.64 -2.34 23.23
C ALA A 260 -8.14 -2.37 23.61
N GLN A 261 -9.02 -1.87 22.74
CA GLN A 261 -10.47 -2.00 22.93
C GLN A 261 -10.93 -3.45 22.79
N PHE A 262 -10.45 -4.16 21.76
CA PHE A 262 -10.80 -5.57 21.56
C PHE A 262 -10.33 -6.46 22.71
N GLU A 263 -9.08 -6.33 23.17
CA GLU A 263 -8.57 -7.10 24.31
C GLU A 263 -9.37 -6.85 25.60
N LYS A 264 -9.80 -5.60 25.83
CA LYS A 264 -10.69 -5.26 26.96
C LYS A 264 -12.04 -5.95 26.84
N GLU A 265 -12.61 -6.02 25.65
CA GLU A 265 -13.88 -6.69 25.43
C GLU A 265 -13.76 -8.21 25.54
N GLU A 266 -12.70 -8.81 24.98
CA GLU A 266 -12.45 -10.24 25.06
C GLU A 266 -12.28 -10.68 26.53
N THR A 267 -11.49 -9.94 27.31
CA THR A 267 -11.32 -10.21 28.74
C THR A 267 -12.63 -10.03 29.53
N TYR A 268 -13.47 -9.05 29.17
CA TYR A 268 -14.81 -8.89 29.74
C TYR A 268 -15.71 -10.08 29.41
N LEU A 269 -15.75 -10.51 28.15
CA LEU A 269 -16.55 -11.64 27.68
C LEU A 269 -16.13 -12.93 28.39
N LYS A 270 -14.81 -13.19 28.49
CA LYS A 270 -14.27 -14.36 29.18
C LYS A 270 -14.70 -14.40 30.66
N LYS A 271 -14.50 -13.31 31.40
CA LYS A 271 -14.93 -13.20 32.80
C LYS A 271 -16.44 -13.40 32.96
N ARG A 272 -17.24 -12.86 32.03
CA ARG A 272 -18.69 -12.99 32.05
C ARG A 272 -19.15 -14.42 31.78
N MET A 273 -18.50 -15.13 30.86
CA MET A 273 -18.75 -16.55 30.57
C MET A 273 -18.38 -17.43 31.76
N GLU A 274 -17.21 -17.22 32.37
CA GLU A 274 -16.80 -17.94 33.59
C GLU A 274 -17.78 -17.74 34.75
N TRP A 275 -18.32 -16.51 34.90
CA TRP A 275 -19.37 -16.23 35.89
C TRP A 275 -20.67 -16.99 35.56
N ILE A 276 -21.10 -16.98 34.30
CA ILE A 276 -22.29 -17.72 33.85
C ILE A 276 -22.13 -19.21 34.15
N GLU A 277 -20.99 -19.83 33.82
CA GLU A 277 -20.73 -21.24 34.06
C GLU A 277 -20.73 -21.59 35.56
N ARG A 278 -20.06 -20.77 36.38
CA ARG A 278 -19.98 -20.98 37.83
C ARG A 278 -21.34 -20.91 38.52
N PHE A 279 -22.24 -20.05 38.05
CA PHE A 279 -23.54 -19.79 38.68
C PHE A 279 -24.73 -20.42 37.97
N ARG A 280 -24.52 -21.13 36.85
CA ARG A 280 -25.58 -21.79 36.06
C ARG A 280 -26.39 -22.81 36.87
N ALA A 281 -25.75 -23.52 37.79
CA ALA A 281 -26.36 -24.58 38.58
C ALA A 281 -27.02 -24.09 39.89
N LYS A 282 -26.85 -22.81 40.28
CA LYS A 282 -27.43 -22.27 41.53
C LYS A 282 -28.81 -21.67 41.27
N ALA A 283 -29.85 -22.28 41.85
CA ALA A 283 -31.25 -21.87 41.70
C ALA A 283 -31.51 -20.39 42.08
N THR A 284 -30.79 -19.86 43.07
CA THR A 284 -30.92 -18.46 43.52
C THR A 284 -30.43 -17.43 42.51
N LYS A 285 -29.53 -17.80 41.60
CA LYS A 285 -28.90 -16.90 40.61
C LYS A 285 -29.46 -17.07 39.19
N ALA A 286 -30.44 -17.97 38.99
CA ALA A 286 -30.94 -18.38 37.68
C ALA A 286 -31.47 -17.22 36.83
N ARG A 287 -32.24 -16.28 37.40
CA ARG A 287 -32.74 -15.09 36.67
C ARG A 287 -31.62 -14.16 36.21
N GLN A 288 -30.58 -13.98 37.03
CA GLN A 288 -29.44 -13.13 36.71
C GLN A 288 -28.56 -13.77 35.62
N VAL A 289 -28.38 -15.10 35.66
CA VAL A 289 -27.69 -15.86 34.61
C VAL A 289 -28.45 -15.78 33.29
N GLN A 290 -29.78 -15.96 33.29
CA GLN A 290 -30.58 -15.83 32.06
C GLN A 290 -30.56 -14.41 31.48
N SER A 291 -30.60 -13.38 32.33
CA SER A 291 -30.43 -12.00 31.86
C SER A 291 -29.05 -11.73 31.27
N ALA A 292 -27.99 -12.33 31.81
CA ALA A 292 -26.63 -12.18 31.31
C ALA A 292 -26.45 -12.87 29.94
N ILE A 293 -27.01 -14.07 29.77
CA ILE A 293 -27.02 -14.81 28.49
C ILE A 293 -27.75 -13.97 27.42
N LYS A 294 -28.94 -13.45 27.73
CA LYS A 294 -29.72 -12.65 26.77
C LYS A 294 -29.04 -11.33 26.37
N LYS A 295 -28.25 -10.73 27.28
CA LYS A 295 -27.44 -9.54 26.98
C LYS A 295 -26.22 -9.87 26.11
N LEU A 296 -25.63 -11.06 26.27
CA LEU A 296 -24.53 -11.53 25.41
C LEU A 296 -25.04 -11.89 24.00
N GLU A 297 -26.21 -12.52 23.87
CA GLU A 297 -26.82 -12.87 22.58
C GLU A 297 -27.26 -11.66 21.75
N LYS A 298 -27.66 -10.56 22.41
CA LYS A 298 -28.05 -9.31 21.75
C LYS A 298 -26.90 -8.38 21.42
N ARG A 299 -25.69 -8.70 21.87
CA ARG A 299 -24.52 -7.87 21.60
C ARG A 299 -23.99 -8.23 20.21
N ASP A 300 -23.73 -7.22 19.40
CA ASP A 300 -22.97 -7.42 18.18
C ASP A 300 -21.59 -7.96 18.56
N LYS A 301 -21.15 -9.02 17.89
CA LYS A 301 -19.79 -9.50 18.04
C LYS A 301 -18.88 -8.41 17.47
N VAL A 302 -18.07 -7.82 18.33
CA VAL A 302 -16.96 -7.01 17.86
C VAL A 302 -15.99 -7.96 17.19
N GLU A 303 -15.88 -7.80 15.87
CA GLU A 303 -14.92 -8.56 15.08
C GLU A 303 -13.52 -8.25 15.59
N ALA A 304 -12.65 -9.26 15.62
CA ALA A 304 -11.25 -9.04 15.94
C ALA A 304 -10.72 -7.93 15.02
N PRO A 305 -9.93 -6.97 15.55
CA PRO A 305 -9.22 -6.02 14.72
C PRO A 305 -8.52 -6.85 13.65
N GLN A 306 -8.89 -6.64 12.39
CA GLN A 306 -8.12 -7.24 11.32
C GLN A 306 -6.69 -6.77 11.54
N GLU A 307 -5.72 -7.70 11.55
CA GLU A 307 -4.33 -7.29 11.52
C GLU A 307 -4.22 -6.27 10.39
N SER A 308 -3.75 -5.08 10.75
CA SER A 308 -3.51 -4.06 9.75
C SER A 308 -2.67 -4.71 8.68
N PHE A 309 -3.08 -4.55 7.43
CA PHE A 309 -2.23 -4.88 6.31
C PHE A 309 -0.79 -4.37 6.52
N TRP A 310 -0.65 -3.21 7.19
CA TRP A 310 0.59 -2.51 7.53
C TRP A 310 1.33 -3.00 8.79
N ASN A 311 0.69 -3.75 9.68
CA ASN A 311 1.24 -4.22 10.96
C ASN A 311 1.54 -5.70 10.96
N SER A 312 1.58 -6.35 9.80
CA SER A 312 2.19 -7.68 9.71
C SER A 312 3.63 -7.55 10.22
N LYS A 313 3.88 -7.98 11.45
CA LYS A 313 5.22 -8.13 12.06
C LYS A 313 5.96 -9.29 11.38
N SER A 314 5.94 -9.33 10.05
CA SER A 314 6.55 -10.35 9.23
C SER A 314 8.03 -10.01 9.03
N ASP A 315 8.80 -10.12 10.11
CA ASP A 315 10.26 -10.09 10.03
C ASP A 315 10.76 -11.45 9.49
N TYR A 316 10.84 -11.55 8.16
CA TYR A 316 11.59 -12.64 7.53
C TYR A 316 13.06 -12.26 7.34
N ARG A 317 13.92 -13.27 7.28
CA ARG A 317 15.35 -13.11 7.03
C ARG A 317 15.76 -13.95 5.84
N PHE A 318 16.62 -13.37 4.99
CA PHE A 318 17.24 -14.10 3.90
C PHE A 318 18.14 -15.22 4.44
N ASN A 319 18.11 -16.37 3.78
CA ASN A 319 18.91 -17.53 4.14
C ASN A 319 20.37 -17.34 3.73
N PHE A 320 21.16 -16.73 4.62
CA PHE A 320 22.58 -16.46 4.38
C PHE A 320 23.46 -17.70 4.56
N ILE A 321 24.40 -17.88 3.63
CA ILE A 321 25.52 -18.83 3.77
C ILE A 321 26.85 -18.08 3.68
N SER A 322 27.85 -18.48 4.47
CA SER A 322 29.16 -17.83 4.45
C SER A 322 29.96 -18.15 3.17
N SER A 323 30.73 -17.18 2.67
CA SER A 323 31.60 -17.30 1.49
C SER A 323 33.01 -16.74 1.72
N GLY A 324 33.87 -16.88 0.72
CA GLY A 324 35.16 -16.18 0.69
C GLY A 324 35.01 -14.66 0.65
N LYS A 325 36.13 -13.95 0.85
CA LYS A 325 36.19 -12.47 0.91
C LYS A 325 35.74 -11.78 -0.38
N ILE A 326 36.05 -12.38 -1.54
CA ILE A 326 35.66 -11.86 -2.86
C ILE A 326 34.46 -12.68 -3.33
N THR A 327 33.42 -12.00 -3.80
CA THR A 327 32.20 -12.62 -4.34
C THR A 327 32.30 -12.74 -5.86
N VAL A 328 32.51 -11.60 -6.55
CA VAL A 328 32.62 -11.48 -8.01
C VAL A 328 33.67 -10.44 -8.35
N ARG A 329 34.51 -10.71 -9.36
CA ARG A 329 35.43 -9.74 -9.95
C ARG A 329 35.30 -9.76 -11.47
N ILE A 330 35.23 -8.59 -12.08
CA ILE A 330 35.28 -8.40 -13.54
C ILE A 330 36.57 -7.64 -13.88
N GLU A 331 37.29 -8.12 -14.90
CA GLU A 331 38.52 -7.52 -15.39
C GLU A 331 38.41 -7.23 -16.89
N ASN A 332 38.64 -5.96 -17.28
CA ASN A 332 38.56 -5.44 -18.65
C ASN A 332 37.27 -5.86 -19.39
N GLY A 333 36.14 -5.84 -18.68
CA GLY A 333 34.86 -6.28 -19.22
C GLY A 333 34.28 -5.32 -20.25
N ALA A 334 33.86 -5.84 -21.41
CA ALA A 334 33.08 -5.09 -22.38
C ALA A 334 31.87 -5.90 -22.89
N PHE A 335 30.77 -5.22 -23.18
CA PHE A 335 29.57 -5.87 -23.71
C PHE A 335 28.86 -5.03 -24.78
N SER A 336 28.45 -5.71 -25.85
CA SER A 336 27.58 -5.20 -26.90
C SER A 336 26.65 -6.31 -27.41
N TYR A 337 25.40 -5.97 -27.74
CA TYR A 337 24.44 -6.97 -28.25
C TYR A 337 24.82 -7.50 -29.65
N SER A 338 25.44 -6.67 -30.48
CA SER A 338 25.90 -7.04 -31.83
C SER A 338 27.31 -7.62 -31.88
N GLY A 339 28.03 -7.64 -30.75
CA GLY A 339 29.46 -7.93 -30.70
C GLY A 339 30.37 -6.80 -31.23
N LYS A 340 29.79 -5.66 -31.62
CA LYS A 340 30.48 -4.46 -32.11
C LYS A 340 29.86 -3.20 -31.50
N ALA A 341 30.50 -2.05 -31.72
CA ALA A 341 29.95 -0.76 -31.30
C ALA A 341 28.51 -0.54 -31.84
N PRO A 342 27.63 0.13 -31.07
CA PRO A 342 27.88 0.76 -29.78
C PRO A 342 27.95 -0.23 -28.61
N TYR A 343 28.95 -0.06 -27.74
CA TYR A 343 29.08 -0.85 -26.51
C TYR A 343 28.13 -0.31 -25.44
N ILE A 344 27.49 -1.22 -24.71
CA ILE A 344 26.69 -0.88 -23.52
C ILE A 344 27.59 -0.45 -22.38
N PHE A 345 28.72 -1.15 -22.22
CA PHE A 345 29.84 -0.72 -21.40
C PHE A 345 31.16 -1.27 -21.98
N ASN A 346 32.25 -0.54 -21.72
CA ASN A 346 33.60 -0.93 -22.07
C ASN A 346 34.56 -0.64 -20.90
N GLU A 347 35.66 -1.39 -20.83
CA GLU A 347 36.71 -1.25 -19.81
C GLU A 347 36.17 -1.29 -18.36
N ALA A 348 35.28 -2.25 -18.09
CA ALA A 348 34.71 -2.44 -16.77
C ALA A 348 35.66 -3.27 -15.89
N ASP A 349 36.22 -2.62 -14.88
CA ASP A 349 36.98 -3.24 -13.79
C ASP A 349 36.25 -3.02 -12.47
N LEU A 350 35.81 -4.11 -11.83
CA LEU A 350 35.07 -4.05 -10.58
C LEU A 350 35.31 -5.30 -9.73
N GLU A 351 35.47 -5.10 -8.42
CA GLU A 351 35.48 -6.15 -7.41
C GLU A 351 34.35 -5.94 -6.41
N ILE A 352 33.56 -7.00 -6.21
CA ILE A 352 32.48 -7.09 -5.22
C ILE A 352 32.95 -8.02 -4.11
N SER A 353 33.10 -7.47 -2.90
CA SER A 353 33.51 -8.19 -1.70
C SER A 353 32.31 -8.64 -0.86
N ALA A 354 32.53 -9.62 0.02
CA ALA A 354 31.56 -10.05 1.01
C ALA A 354 31.14 -8.88 1.92
N GLY A 355 29.83 -8.64 2.04
CA GLY A 355 29.25 -7.54 2.82
C GLY A 355 29.11 -6.21 2.08
N ASP A 356 29.59 -6.11 0.83
CA ASP A 356 29.34 -4.94 -0.02
C ASP A 356 27.84 -4.82 -0.31
N LYS A 357 27.25 -3.64 -0.05
CA LYS A 357 25.87 -3.31 -0.40
C LYS A 357 25.88 -2.18 -1.43
N ILE A 358 25.80 -2.55 -2.69
CA ILE A 358 26.09 -1.69 -3.83
C ILE A 358 24.80 -1.26 -4.52
N ALA A 359 24.61 0.06 -4.65
CA ALA A 359 23.59 0.65 -5.52
C ALA A 359 24.14 0.81 -6.93
N VAL A 360 23.42 0.34 -7.94
CA VAL A 360 23.74 0.50 -9.36
C VAL A 360 22.79 1.54 -9.96
N VAL A 361 23.33 2.71 -10.29
CA VAL A 361 22.58 3.90 -10.71
C VAL A 361 22.91 4.29 -12.15
N GLY A 362 22.03 5.06 -12.79
CA GLY A 362 22.22 5.52 -14.17
C GLY A 362 20.90 5.71 -14.91
N PRO A 363 20.90 6.39 -16.07
CA PRO A 363 19.68 6.64 -16.82
C PRO A 363 19.02 5.35 -17.33
N ASN A 364 17.74 5.44 -17.71
CA ASN A 364 17.04 4.32 -18.31
C ASN A 364 17.59 4.00 -19.69
N GLY A 365 17.83 2.71 -19.95
CA GLY A 365 18.51 2.26 -21.16
C GLY A 365 20.04 2.32 -21.11
N ALA A 366 20.65 2.78 -20.01
CA ALA A 366 22.12 2.80 -19.86
C ALA A 366 22.77 1.41 -19.77
N GLY A 367 21.98 0.35 -19.59
CA GLY A 367 22.48 -1.03 -19.52
C GLY A 367 22.69 -1.60 -18.11
N LYS A 368 22.11 -1.01 -17.07
CA LYS A 368 22.18 -1.49 -15.67
C LYS A 368 21.80 -2.98 -15.55
N SER A 369 20.61 -3.35 -16.04
CA SER A 369 20.13 -4.74 -16.02
C SER A 369 21.00 -5.67 -16.87
N THR A 370 21.49 -5.17 -18.01
CA THR A 370 22.42 -5.90 -18.87
C THR A 370 23.74 -6.19 -18.16
N PHE A 371 24.26 -5.23 -17.39
CA PHE A 371 25.45 -5.41 -16.57
C PHE A 371 25.28 -6.51 -15.52
N LEU A 372 24.16 -6.52 -14.78
CA LEU A 372 23.85 -7.61 -13.83
C LEU A 372 23.78 -8.97 -14.53
N ARG A 373 23.13 -9.06 -15.70
CA ARG A 373 23.07 -10.30 -16.49
C ARG A 373 24.43 -10.75 -16.99
N CYS A 374 25.34 -9.83 -17.28
CA CYS A 374 26.72 -10.17 -17.59
C CYS A 374 27.44 -10.75 -16.37
N LEU A 375 27.27 -10.15 -15.18
CA LEU A 375 27.85 -10.66 -13.93
C LEU A 375 27.31 -12.02 -13.49
N LEU A 376 26.17 -12.46 -14.04
CA LEU A 376 25.57 -13.78 -13.83
C LEU A 376 25.90 -14.76 -14.97
N GLU A 377 26.70 -14.34 -15.95
CA GLU A 377 27.00 -15.07 -17.19
C GLU A 377 25.78 -15.47 -18.04
N ILE A 378 24.59 -14.90 -17.76
CA ILE A 378 23.40 -15.00 -18.64
C ILE A 378 23.71 -14.38 -20.01
N HIS A 379 24.45 -13.26 -20.01
CA HIS A 379 25.04 -12.69 -21.21
C HIS A 379 26.56 -12.77 -21.14
N LYS A 380 27.17 -13.45 -22.11
CA LYS A 380 28.63 -13.51 -22.21
C LYS A 380 29.20 -12.15 -22.58
N LEU A 381 30.27 -11.73 -21.90
CA LEU A 381 31.01 -10.54 -22.25
C LEU A 381 31.55 -10.64 -23.68
N THR A 382 31.61 -9.51 -24.38
CA THR A 382 32.28 -9.39 -25.69
C THR A 382 33.80 -9.49 -25.52
N SER A 383 34.34 -8.94 -24.44
CA SER A 383 35.75 -9.08 -24.03
C SER A 383 35.89 -8.96 -22.51
N GLY A 384 37.04 -9.39 -21.98
CA GLY A 384 37.30 -9.42 -20.53
C GLY A 384 36.98 -10.77 -19.88
N LYS A 385 37.11 -10.84 -18.56
CA LYS A 385 36.86 -12.06 -17.77
C LYS A 385 36.11 -11.76 -16.49
N ILE A 386 35.29 -12.72 -16.06
CA ILE A 386 34.59 -12.70 -14.78
C ILE A 386 35.17 -13.83 -13.92
N TYR A 387 35.45 -13.53 -12.66
CA TYR A 387 35.96 -14.45 -11.66
C TYR A 387 35.00 -14.50 -10.48
N TYR A 388 34.63 -15.71 -10.06
CA TYR A 388 33.79 -15.93 -8.90
C TYR A 388 34.62 -16.40 -7.71
N GLY A 389 34.26 -15.92 -6.54
CA GLY A 389 34.80 -16.41 -5.27
C GLY A 389 34.49 -17.88 -5.00
N PRO A 390 35.24 -18.52 -4.09
CA PRO A 390 34.95 -19.87 -3.66
C PRO A 390 33.59 -19.95 -2.96
N LYS A 391 32.78 -20.93 -3.37
CA LYS A 391 31.42 -21.18 -2.86
C LYS A 391 30.43 -20.03 -3.11
N THR A 392 30.69 -19.13 -4.06
CA THR A 392 29.74 -18.07 -4.44
C THR A 392 28.41 -18.68 -4.89
N LYS A 393 27.31 -18.23 -4.27
CA LYS A 393 25.92 -18.55 -4.63
C LYS A 393 25.13 -17.25 -4.67
N ILE A 394 24.78 -16.85 -5.89
CA ILE A 394 24.10 -15.60 -6.16
C ILE A 394 22.61 -15.89 -6.31
N GLY A 395 21.77 -15.24 -5.50
CA GLY A 395 20.35 -15.16 -5.75
C GLY A 395 20.07 -13.98 -6.67
N TYR A 396 19.24 -14.17 -7.68
CA TYR A 396 18.91 -13.13 -8.65
C TYR A 396 17.40 -12.88 -8.71
N PHE A 397 17.02 -11.62 -8.71
CA PHE A 397 15.66 -11.17 -8.96
C PHE A 397 15.68 -10.15 -10.09
N SER A 398 14.83 -10.33 -11.10
CA SER A 398 14.56 -9.25 -12.05
C SER A 398 13.12 -9.25 -12.52
N GLN A 399 12.62 -8.06 -12.86
CA GLN A 399 11.25 -7.83 -13.33
C GLN A 399 10.87 -8.70 -14.54
N ASN A 400 11.82 -8.97 -15.44
CA ASN A 400 11.59 -9.66 -16.71
C ASN A 400 12.18 -11.08 -16.75
N HIS A 401 12.73 -11.63 -15.64
CA HIS A 401 13.19 -13.01 -15.69
C HIS A 401 11.99 -13.94 -15.68
N HIS A 402 11.72 -14.54 -16.84
CA HIS A 402 10.92 -15.75 -16.98
C HIS A 402 11.71 -16.96 -16.46
N GLU A 403 12.10 -16.97 -15.19
CA GLU A 403 12.16 -18.27 -14.54
C GLU A 403 10.71 -18.76 -14.55
N GLU A 404 10.44 -19.73 -15.43
CA GLU A 404 9.12 -20.27 -15.70
C GLU A 404 8.61 -20.89 -14.40
N LEU A 405 7.78 -20.13 -13.68
CA LEU A 405 6.91 -20.68 -12.66
C LEU A 405 6.02 -21.68 -13.40
N ASP A 406 6.07 -22.95 -12.99
CA ASP A 406 5.24 -23.99 -13.60
C ASP A 406 3.77 -23.59 -13.48
N PRO A 407 3.09 -23.23 -14.60
CA PRO A 407 1.76 -22.63 -14.58
C PRO A 407 0.69 -23.57 -14.02
N SER A 408 0.98 -24.87 -13.95
CA SER A 408 0.06 -25.90 -13.45
C SER A 408 0.03 -25.99 -11.92
N LYS A 409 1.10 -25.59 -11.25
CA LYS A 409 1.24 -25.68 -9.79
C LYS A 409 0.54 -24.53 -9.09
N ASN A 410 0.06 -24.79 -7.88
CA ASN A 410 -0.37 -23.71 -6.99
C ASN A 410 0.82 -23.08 -6.23
N LEU A 411 0.60 -21.95 -5.55
CA LEU A 411 1.67 -21.24 -4.82
C LEU A 411 2.33 -22.13 -3.77
N LEU A 412 1.53 -22.84 -2.97
CA LEU A 412 2.02 -23.72 -1.91
C LEU A 412 2.88 -24.85 -2.48
N GLN A 413 2.40 -25.53 -3.52
CA GLN A 413 3.12 -26.58 -4.24
C GLN A 413 4.40 -26.06 -4.87
N THR A 414 4.40 -24.85 -5.40
CA THR A 414 5.59 -24.22 -5.98
C THR A 414 6.69 -24.05 -4.92
N VAL A 415 6.34 -23.49 -3.75
CA VAL A 415 7.28 -23.31 -2.64
C VAL A 415 7.78 -24.64 -2.09
N MET A 416 6.87 -25.60 -1.86
CA MET A 416 7.23 -26.93 -1.33
C MET A 416 8.03 -27.77 -2.33
N SER A 417 7.78 -27.62 -3.64
CA SER A 417 8.58 -28.29 -4.68
C SER A 417 10.01 -27.74 -4.73
N ALA A 418 10.16 -26.42 -4.58
CA ALA A 418 11.46 -25.77 -4.58
C ALA A 418 12.26 -26.03 -3.30
N TYR A 419 11.56 -26.20 -2.17
CA TYR A 419 12.16 -26.41 -0.86
C TYR A 419 11.47 -27.59 -0.13
N PRO A 420 11.82 -28.84 -0.47
CA PRO A 420 11.20 -30.04 0.10
C PRO A 420 11.34 -30.16 1.63
N ASP A 421 12.32 -29.49 2.22
CA ASP A 421 12.56 -29.47 3.67
C ASP A 421 11.54 -28.63 4.45
N LEU A 422 10.72 -27.81 3.78
CA LEU A 422 9.71 -26.99 4.44
C LEU A 422 8.47 -27.81 4.76
N THR A 423 8.01 -27.69 6.01
CA THR A 423 6.64 -28.12 6.36
C THR A 423 5.62 -27.22 5.67
N GLU A 424 4.41 -27.73 5.45
CA GLU A 424 3.32 -26.96 4.86
C GLU A 424 3.01 -25.68 5.67
N GLN A 425 3.06 -25.76 7.00
CA GLN A 425 2.87 -24.61 7.88
C GLN A 425 3.93 -23.52 7.65
N GLN A 426 5.21 -23.91 7.51
CA GLN A 426 6.29 -22.97 7.23
C GLN A 426 6.16 -22.36 5.83
N ALA A 427 5.76 -23.15 4.83
CA ALA A 427 5.51 -22.65 3.48
C ALA A 427 4.34 -21.65 3.45
N ARG A 428 3.25 -21.92 4.17
CA ARG A 428 2.12 -20.98 4.32
C ARG A 428 2.53 -19.71 5.05
N SER A 429 3.33 -19.80 6.12
CA SER A 429 3.85 -18.62 6.83
C SER A 429 4.75 -17.76 5.94
N LEU A 430 5.62 -18.38 5.13
CA LEU A 430 6.45 -17.68 4.15
C LEU A 430 5.60 -16.96 3.11
N LEU A 431 4.58 -17.63 2.57
CA LEU A 431 3.64 -17.03 1.62
C LEU A 431 2.84 -15.87 2.26
N GLY A 432 2.42 -16.03 3.51
CA GLY A 432 1.73 -14.99 4.27
C GLY A 432 2.54 -13.70 4.41
N HIS A 433 3.86 -13.79 4.61
CA HIS A 433 4.75 -12.62 4.65
C HIS A 433 4.76 -11.80 3.34
N PHE A 434 4.39 -12.43 2.22
CA PHE A 434 4.30 -11.81 0.90
C PHE A 434 2.84 -11.53 0.50
N SER A 435 1.96 -11.40 1.49
CA SER A 435 0.52 -11.09 1.33
C SER A 435 -0.25 -12.16 0.54
N PHE A 436 0.12 -13.42 0.69
CA PHE A 436 -0.68 -14.56 0.24
C PHE A 436 -1.34 -15.24 1.45
N SER A 437 -2.58 -14.84 1.74
CA SER A 437 -3.37 -15.33 2.88
C SER A 437 -4.48 -16.28 2.43
N ASP A 438 -5.01 -17.06 3.38
CA ASP A 438 -6.18 -17.93 3.22
C ASP A 438 -6.11 -18.81 1.95
N ASP A 439 -7.17 -18.79 1.13
CA ASP A 439 -7.29 -19.63 -0.06
C ASP A 439 -6.38 -19.20 -1.21
N SER A 440 -5.73 -18.03 -1.13
CA SER A 440 -4.84 -17.55 -2.20
C SER A 440 -3.62 -18.45 -2.39
N VAL A 441 -3.22 -19.20 -1.37
CA VAL A 441 -2.09 -20.16 -1.45
C VAL A 441 -2.37 -21.33 -2.41
N TYR A 442 -3.65 -21.58 -2.73
CA TYR A 442 -4.07 -22.62 -3.68
C TYR A 442 -4.30 -22.10 -5.09
N LYS A 443 -4.15 -20.79 -5.32
CA LYS A 443 -4.24 -20.20 -6.65
C LYS A 443 -3.14 -20.77 -7.56
N GLN A 444 -3.46 -21.01 -8.82
CA GLN A 444 -2.46 -21.46 -9.80
C GLN A 444 -1.53 -20.31 -10.19
N THR A 445 -0.25 -20.61 -10.35
CA THR A 445 0.79 -19.64 -10.77
C THR A 445 0.47 -19.01 -12.13
N GLY A 446 -0.14 -19.76 -13.06
CA GLY A 446 -0.58 -19.25 -14.37
C GLY A 446 -1.70 -18.20 -14.31
N LEU A 447 -2.43 -18.11 -13.19
CA LEU A 447 -3.50 -17.13 -12.97
C LEU A 447 -3.03 -15.92 -12.15
N LEU A 448 -1.74 -15.89 -11.78
CA LEU A 448 -1.18 -14.77 -11.02
C LEU A 448 -0.97 -13.56 -11.92
N SER A 449 -1.37 -12.39 -11.41
CA SER A 449 -0.95 -11.10 -11.94
C SER A 449 0.57 -10.94 -11.86
N GLY A 450 1.15 -10.05 -12.66
CA GLY A 450 2.61 -9.80 -12.64
C GLY A 450 3.13 -9.45 -11.25
N GLY A 451 2.40 -8.63 -10.47
CA GLY A 451 2.77 -8.30 -9.10
C GLY A 451 2.72 -9.50 -8.13
N GLU A 452 1.73 -10.39 -8.27
CA GLU A 452 1.68 -11.64 -7.51
C GLU A 452 2.83 -12.57 -7.90
N GLN A 453 3.18 -12.69 -9.19
CA GLN A 453 4.32 -13.49 -9.62
C GLN A 453 5.64 -12.96 -9.03
N SER A 454 5.83 -11.63 -9.04
CA SER A 454 7.00 -10.99 -8.42
C SER A 454 7.09 -11.28 -6.92
N ARG A 455 5.98 -11.17 -6.18
CA ARG A 455 5.95 -11.49 -4.74
C ARG A 455 6.28 -12.95 -4.46
N LEU A 456 5.76 -13.88 -5.25
CA LEU A 456 6.08 -15.31 -5.10
C LEU A 456 7.57 -15.58 -5.32
N ARG A 457 8.18 -14.96 -6.33
CA ARG A 457 9.62 -15.08 -6.61
C ARG A 457 10.47 -14.51 -5.48
N LEU A 458 10.09 -13.36 -4.93
CA LEU A 458 10.76 -12.81 -3.74
C LEU A 458 10.63 -13.75 -2.54
N ALA A 459 9.45 -14.35 -2.31
CA ALA A 459 9.25 -15.34 -1.26
C ALA A 459 10.18 -16.55 -1.43
N MET A 460 10.34 -17.04 -2.66
CA MET A 460 11.28 -18.11 -2.97
C MET A 460 12.73 -17.67 -2.73
N LEU A 461 13.11 -16.46 -3.14
CA LEU A 461 14.46 -15.92 -2.97
C LEU A 461 14.85 -15.78 -1.49
N VAL A 462 13.91 -15.42 -0.61
CA VAL A 462 14.16 -15.34 0.84
C VAL A 462 14.67 -16.66 1.41
N ARG A 463 14.16 -17.79 0.90
CA ARG A 463 14.58 -19.11 1.36
C ARG A 463 15.81 -19.65 0.63
N PHE A 464 16.11 -19.14 -0.56
CA PHE A 464 17.24 -19.57 -1.36
C PHE A 464 18.56 -19.32 -0.61
N PRO A 465 19.42 -20.34 -0.42
CA PRO A 465 20.67 -20.17 0.31
C PRO A 465 21.69 -19.36 -0.51
N THR A 466 21.95 -18.11 -0.10
CA THR A 466 22.79 -17.15 -0.85
C THR A 466 23.90 -16.54 0.01
N ASN A 467 25.00 -16.16 -0.66
CA ASN A 467 26.00 -15.24 -0.10
C ASN A 467 26.03 -13.89 -0.83
N ALA A 468 25.40 -13.81 -1.99
CA ALA A 468 25.18 -12.57 -2.70
C ALA A 468 23.76 -12.52 -3.30
N ILE A 469 23.15 -11.34 -3.32
CA ILE A 469 21.82 -11.13 -3.89
C ILE A 469 21.89 -9.99 -4.90
N PHE A 470 21.48 -10.25 -6.14
CA PHE A 470 21.39 -9.26 -7.20
C PHE A 470 19.90 -8.98 -7.47
N LEU A 471 19.49 -7.72 -7.30
CA LEU A 471 18.12 -7.29 -7.47
C LEU A 471 18.03 -6.23 -8.57
N ASP A 472 17.22 -6.49 -9.59
CA ASP A 472 16.93 -5.57 -10.69
C ASP A 472 15.48 -5.07 -10.55
N GLU A 473 15.34 -3.86 -10.03
CA GLU A 473 14.07 -3.20 -9.69
C GLU A 473 13.15 -4.02 -8.77
N PRO A 474 13.61 -4.39 -7.56
CA PRO A 474 12.87 -5.27 -6.65
C PRO A 474 11.60 -4.66 -6.07
N THR A 475 11.49 -3.33 -6.07
CA THR A 475 10.37 -2.59 -5.48
C THR A 475 9.18 -2.44 -6.42
N ASN A 476 9.37 -2.69 -7.72
CA ASN A 476 8.30 -2.56 -8.71
C ASN A 476 7.17 -3.55 -8.43
N HIS A 477 5.93 -3.07 -8.49
CA HIS A 477 4.70 -3.84 -8.23
C HIS A 477 4.56 -4.38 -6.80
N LEU A 478 5.42 -3.96 -5.87
CA LEU A 478 5.24 -4.20 -4.45
C LEU A 478 4.41 -3.09 -3.84
N ASP A 479 3.43 -3.46 -3.02
CA ASP A 479 2.81 -2.48 -2.15
C ASP A 479 3.80 -1.99 -1.09
N LEU A 480 3.49 -0.85 -0.51
CA LEU A 480 4.36 -0.17 0.45
C LEU A 480 4.67 -1.04 1.69
N VAL A 481 3.80 -1.98 2.08
CA VAL A 481 4.05 -2.91 3.22
C VAL A 481 5.12 -3.91 2.85
N VAL A 482 4.91 -4.65 1.75
CA VAL A 482 5.84 -5.68 1.31
C VAL A 482 7.19 -5.05 0.97
N ARG A 483 7.19 -3.81 0.45
CA ARG A 483 8.41 -3.04 0.22
C ARG A 483 9.18 -2.74 1.51
N ASP A 484 8.51 -2.29 2.58
CA ASP A 484 9.20 -2.04 3.86
C ASP A 484 9.71 -3.32 4.52
N ASN A 485 8.92 -4.41 4.48
CA ASN A 485 9.35 -5.74 4.92
C ASN A 485 10.62 -6.20 4.19
N LEU A 486 10.64 -6.05 2.86
CA LEU A 486 11.80 -6.39 2.04
C LEU A 486 13.02 -5.55 2.39
N ARG A 487 12.84 -4.24 2.57
CA ARG A 487 13.92 -3.32 2.97
C ARG A 487 14.53 -3.74 4.30
N ARG A 488 13.72 -4.03 5.32
CA ARG A 488 14.19 -4.53 6.63
C ARG A 488 14.95 -5.85 6.50
N ALA A 489 14.43 -6.80 5.73
CA ALA A 489 15.09 -8.08 5.50
C ALA A 489 16.45 -7.93 4.79
N LEU A 490 16.58 -7.01 3.82
CA LEU A 490 17.83 -6.72 3.12
C LEU A 490 18.83 -5.94 4.00
N MET A 491 18.35 -5.06 4.88
CA MET A 491 19.19 -4.40 5.88
C MET A 491 19.84 -5.41 6.83
N ALA A 492 19.06 -6.42 7.27
CA ALA A 492 19.54 -7.49 8.14
C ALA A 492 20.41 -8.56 7.43
N TYR A 493 20.45 -8.57 6.10
CA TYR A 493 21.23 -9.54 5.33
C TYR A 493 22.74 -9.23 5.41
N GLU A 494 23.54 -10.26 5.74
CA GLU A 494 24.99 -10.17 5.95
C GLU A 494 25.81 -10.36 4.65
N GLY A 495 25.20 -10.93 3.61
CA GLY A 495 25.87 -11.17 2.33
C GLY A 495 26.03 -9.91 1.48
N SER A 496 26.68 -10.06 0.33
CA SER A 496 26.80 -8.98 -0.66
C SER A 496 25.46 -8.71 -1.33
N LEU A 497 25.21 -7.45 -1.67
CA LEU A 497 23.96 -7.00 -2.27
C LEU A 497 24.28 -6.07 -3.44
N LEU A 498 23.69 -6.34 -4.60
CA LEU A 498 23.76 -5.47 -5.78
C LEU A 498 22.33 -5.11 -6.16
N ILE A 499 21.96 -3.83 -6.05
CA ILE A 499 20.58 -3.37 -6.30
C ILE A 499 20.57 -2.32 -7.38
N ILE A 500 19.75 -2.55 -8.40
CA ILE A 500 19.24 -1.51 -9.30
C ILE A 500 17.86 -1.11 -8.77
N SER A 501 17.68 0.16 -8.44
CA SER A 501 16.39 0.72 -8.04
C SER A 501 16.32 2.20 -8.42
N HIS A 502 15.15 2.65 -8.85
CA HIS A 502 14.82 4.06 -9.03
C HIS A 502 14.17 4.71 -7.79
N ASP A 503 14.21 4.02 -6.64
CA ASP A 503 13.67 4.50 -5.35
C ASP A 503 14.84 4.93 -4.44
N PRO A 504 15.10 6.25 -4.29
CA PRO A 504 16.18 6.76 -3.48
C PRO A 504 16.06 6.38 -2.00
N GLU A 505 14.85 6.45 -1.43
CA GLU A 505 14.62 6.15 -0.02
C GLU A 505 14.80 4.65 0.28
N PHE A 506 14.50 3.78 -0.70
CA PHE A 506 14.79 2.35 -0.58
C PHE A 506 16.29 2.05 -0.55
N LEU A 507 17.09 2.78 -1.33
CA LEU A 507 18.54 2.60 -1.41
C LEU A 507 19.30 3.30 -0.27
N LYS A 508 18.72 4.37 0.25
CA LYS A 508 19.24 5.15 1.37
C LYS A 508 19.37 4.27 2.60
N ASP A 509 20.51 4.39 3.28
CA ASP A 509 20.92 3.60 4.44
C ASP A 509 21.05 2.07 4.21
N LEU A 510 20.58 1.55 3.06
CA LEU A 510 20.77 0.16 2.65
C LEU A 510 22.12 -0.05 1.95
N CYS A 511 22.50 0.86 1.04
CA CYS A 511 23.69 0.74 0.22
C CYS A 511 24.87 1.57 0.77
N ASN A 512 26.00 0.90 0.98
CA ASN A 512 27.25 1.51 1.46
C ASN A 512 28.21 1.93 0.33
N ARG A 513 27.97 1.47 -0.91
CA ARG A 513 28.78 1.78 -2.10
C ARG A 513 27.88 2.04 -3.30
N THR A 514 28.31 2.90 -4.23
CA THR A 514 27.51 3.31 -5.39
C THR A 514 28.31 3.20 -6.68
N ILE A 515 27.72 2.59 -7.70
CA ILE A 515 28.30 2.41 -9.03
C ILE A 515 27.36 3.05 -10.05
N SER A 516 27.87 3.93 -10.91
CA SER A 516 27.11 4.43 -12.05
C SER A 516 27.40 3.65 -13.32
N VAL A 517 26.35 3.30 -14.06
CA VAL A 517 26.42 2.86 -15.45
C VAL A 517 25.88 3.99 -16.32
N ASP A 518 26.77 4.64 -17.07
CA ASP A 518 26.39 5.75 -17.95
C ASP A 518 27.38 5.90 -19.10
N ASN A 519 26.89 6.35 -20.25
CA ASN A 519 27.69 6.68 -21.44
C ASN A 519 28.72 5.61 -21.83
N GLY A 520 28.35 4.33 -21.74
CA GLY A 520 29.23 3.22 -22.13
C GLY A 520 30.34 2.93 -21.11
N ARG A 521 30.28 3.46 -19.88
CA ARG A 521 31.27 3.24 -18.84
C ARG A 521 30.62 2.85 -17.51
N ILE A 522 31.37 2.09 -16.73
CA ILE A 522 31.02 1.74 -15.36
C ILE A 522 32.01 2.47 -14.44
N ARG A 523 31.49 3.29 -13.54
CA ARG A 523 32.30 4.05 -12.57
C ARG A 523 31.88 3.70 -11.16
N ASP A 524 32.85 3.33 -10.34
CA ASP A 524 32.65 3.13 -8.91
C ASP A 524 33.02 4.40 -8.16
N PHE A 525 32.07 4.93 -7.38
CA PHE A 525 32.28 6.12 -6.57
C PHE A 525 32.80 5.80 -5.17
N ASN A 526 32.78 4.52 -4.77
CA ASN A 526 33.20 4.06 -3.46
C ASN A 526 32.64 4.90 -2.29
N CYS A 527 31.40 5.36 -2.43
CA CYS A 527 30.69 6.17 -1.45
C CYS A 527 29.26 5.66 -1.25
N THR A 528 28.65 6.06 -0.13
CA THR A 528 27.25 5.75 0.15
C THR A 528 26.33 6.38 -0.89
N PHE A 529 25.14 5.80 -1.08
CA PHE A 529 24.15 6.35 -2.02
C PHE A 529 23.76 7.79 -1.65
N SER A 530 23.64 8.09 -0.35
CA SER A 530 23.36 9.43 0.16
C SER A 530 24.43 10.45 -0.21
N ASP A 531 25.71 10.07 -0.20
CA ASP A 531 26.81 10.95 -0.58
C ASP A 531 26.92 11.13 -2.10
N TYR A 532 26.61 10.07 -2.86
CA TYR A 532 26.48 10.15 -4.31
C TYR A 532 25.39 11.14 -4.73
N LEU A 533 24.21 11.11 -4.08
CA LEU A 533 23.15 12.10 -4.34
C LEU A 533 23.62 13.52 -4.08
N LYS A 534 24.33 13.79 -2.97
CA LYS A 534 24.89 15.12 -2.68
C LYS A 534 25.93 15.55 -3.73
N TYR A 535 26.75 14.63 -4.21
CA TYR A 535 27.73 14.89 -5.26
C TYR A 535 27.02 15.29 -6.58
N ASN A 536 26.04 14.50 -7.03
CA ASN A 536 25.28 14.80 -8.24
C ASN A 536 24.48 16.09 -8.11
N LEU A 537 23.84 16.32 -6.96
CA LEU A 537 23.13 17.57 -6.66
C LEU A 537 24.10 18.75 -6.74
N ARG A 538 25.34 18.63 -6.28
CA ARG A 538 26.36 19.71 -6.36
C ARG A 538 26.80 20.01 -7.79
N GLU A 539 26.90 19.01 -8.66
CA GLU A 539 27.17 19.25 -10.09
C GLU A 539 25.97 19.88 -10.82
N THR A 540 24.73 19.52 -10.46
CA THR A 540 23.53 20.15 -11.05
C THR A 540 23.19 21.52 -10.43
N THR A 541 23.68 21.84 -9.22
CA THR A 541 23.38 23.10 -8.49
C THR A 541 24.40 24.22 -8.67
N HIS A 542 25.38 24.09 -9.57
CA HIS A 542 26.20 25.25 -9.97
C HIS A 542 25.42 26.35 -10.73
N SER A 543 24.13 26.15 -10.99
CA SER A 543 23.17 27.20 -11.33
C SER A 543 22.27 27.60 -10.15
N LYS A 544 22.78 28.58 -9.39
CA LYS A 544 22.09 29.53 -8.49
C LYS A 544 21.69 29.10 -7.06
N PRO A 545 21.66 30.08 -6.12
CA PRO A 545 22.22 29.91 -4.78
C PRO A 545 21.20 29.87 -3.62
N GLN A 546 21.77 29.46 -2.49
CA GLN A 546 21.22 29.23 -1.14
C GLN A 546 20.36 30.37 -0.57
N THR A 547 19.41 29.98 0.28
CA THR A 547 18.97 30.77 1.44
C THR A 547 19.00 29.91 2.70
N ASP A 548 19.47 30.55 3.78
CA ASP A 548 19.83 30.00 5.08
C ASP A 548 18.65 29.50 5.93
N GLY A 549 18.96 28.53 6.78
CA GLY A 549 18.03 27.95 7.74
C GLY A 549 17.85 28.74 9.03
N PHE A 550 16.83 28.34 9.79
CA PHE A 550 16.65 28.70 11.19
C PHE A 550 16.33 27.45 12.02
N ALA A 551 16.94 27.38 13.20
CA ALA A 551 16.73 26.34 14.20
C ALA A 551 16.50 26.95 15.60
N LEU A 552 15.88 26.14 16.47
CA LEU A 552 15.73 26.19 17.95
C LEU A 552 14.44 26.91 18.44
N LYS A 553 13.69 26.47 19.48
CA LYS A 553 13.98 25.57 20.63
C LYS A 553 12.67 25.17 21.36
N LYS A 554 12.78 24.08 22.15
CA LYS A 554 11.80 23.53 23.12
C LYS A 554 11.35 24.50 24.24
N GLY A 555 10.11 24.33 24.71
CA GLY A 555 9.59 24.82 26.01
C GLY A 555 8.38 23.98 26.45
N GLY A 556 8.32 23.60 27.74
CA GLY A 556 7.37 22.62 28.26
C GLY A 556 6.29 23.15 29.21
N THR A 557 5.43 22.18 29.56
CA THR A 557 4.61 22.00 30.78
C THR A 557 3.29 22.77 31.01
N ASN A 558 2.25 21.92 31.13
CA ASN A 558 1.21 21.85 32.16
C ASN A 558 0.20 22.99 32.32
N GLN A 559 -1.05 22.67 31.99
CA GLN A 559 -2.22 22.95 32.84
C GLN A 559 -3.46 22.17 32.34
N THR A 560 -3.86 21.13 33.09
CA THR A 560 -5.28 20.77 33.37
C THR A 560 -5.31 19.51 34.24
N ARG A 561 -5.17 19.70 35.56
CA ARG A 561 -5.32 18.64 36.56
C ARG A 561 -6.25 19.13 37.67
N SER A 562 -7.55 19.24 37.39
CA SER A 562 -8.53 19.53 38.45
C SER A 562 -9.93 18.91 38.24
N LYS A 563 -10.02 17.72 37.63
CA LYS A 563 -11.24 16.89 37.68
C LYS A 563 -11.01 15.41 38.03
N LYS A 564 -9.78 14.87 37.89
CA LYS A 564 -9.48 13.45 38.15
C LYS A 564 -9.26 13.04 39.62
N ASN A 565 -9.24 13.97 40.57
CA ASN A 565 -8.99 13.67 41.99
C ASN A 565 -10.26 13.48 42.84
N SER A 566 -11.43 13.96 42.42
CA SER A 566 -12.70 13.74 43.15
C SER A 566 -13.17 12.29 43.04
N ASP A 567 -13.04 11.70 41.84
CA ASP A 567 -13.67 10.42 41.54
C ASP A 567 -12.86 9.25 42.10
N LYS A 568 -11.52 9.38 42.16
CA LYS A 568 -10.64 8.38 42.80
C LYS A 568 -10.89 8.23 44.31
N ASN A 569 -11.22 9.31 45.01
CA ASN A 569 -11.53 9.25 46.44
C ASN A 569 -12.94 8.68 46.69
N ARG A 570 -13.89 8.93 45.78
CA ARG A 570 -15.22 8.32 45.82
C ARG A 570 -15.18 6.81 45.58
N VAL A 571 -14.43 6.36 44.57
CA VAL A 571 -14.24 4.93 44.27
C VAL A 571 -13.64 4.17 45.45
N LYS A 572 -12.61 4.72 46.11
CA LYS A 572 -12.01 4.09 47.30
C LYS A 572 -12.97 4.00 48.49
N LYS A 573 -13.86 4.98 48.65
CA LYS A 573 -14.86 4.98 49.73
C LYS A 573 -15.91 3.89 49.50
N ILE A 574 -16.45 3.81 48.29
CA ILE A 574 -17.44 2.79 47.91
C ILE A 574 -16.86 1.37 48.04
N GLN A 575 -15.59 1.16 47.65
CA GLN A 575 -14.93 -0.14 47.83
C GLN A 575 -14.84 -0.56 49.30
N LYS A 576 -14.53 0.37 50.21
CA LYS A 576 -14.48 0.09 51.64
C LYS A 576 -15.87 -0.20 52.22
N ASP A 577 -16.88 0.57 51.81
CA ASP A 577 -18.26 0.37 52.25
C ASP A 577 -18.81 -0.99 51.76
N LEU A 578 -18.40 -1.46 50.58
CA LEU A 578 -18.71 -2.80 50.07
C LEU A 578 -18.06 -3.92 50.88
N GLU A 579 -16.77 -3.80 51.23
CA GLU A 579 -16.08 -4.78 52.08
C GLU A 579 -16.73 -4.88 53.47
N GLU A 580 -17.13 -3.75 54.06
CA GLU A 580 -17.84 -3.73 55.34
C GLU A 580 -19.21 -4.41 55.25
N LEU A 581 -19.97 -4.18 54.16
CA LEU A 581 -21.25 -4.86 53.93
C LEU A 581 -21.08 -6.37 53.72
N GLU A 582 -20.08 -6.80 52.96
CA GLU A 582 -19.78 -8.22 52.75
C GLU A 582 -19.50 -8.94 54.07
N SER A 583 -18.67 -8.33 54.93
CA SER A 583 -18.35 -8.90 56.24
C SER A 583 -19.58 -9.05 57.15
N LYS A 584 -20.51 -8.08 57.11
CA LYS A 584 -21.77 -8.12 57.88
C LYS A 584 -22.73 -9.18 57.35
N ILE A 585 -22.86 -9.30 56.03
CA ILE A 585 -23.68 -10.33 55.39
C ILE A 585 -23.14 -11.72 55.75
N GLU A 586 -21.83 -11.93 55.69
CA GLU A 586 -21.23 -13.23 56.04
C GLU A 586 -21.49 -13.61 57.50
N LEU A 587 -21.44 -12.65 58.43
CA LEU A 587 -21.72 -12.88 59.85
C LEU A 587 -23.20 -13.22 60.08
N LEU A 588 -24.12 -12.51 59.43
CA LEU A 588 -25.56 -12.80 59.49
C LEU A 588 -25.91 -14.15 58.84
N GLU A 589 -25.25 -14.54 57.76
CA GLU A 589 -25.42 -15.86 57.14
C GLU A 589 -24.97 -16.99 58.07
N ARG A 590 -23.88 -16.81 58.81
CA ARG A 590 -23.45 -17.76 59.86
C ARG A 590 -24.48 -17.82 60.99
N SER A 591 -25.00 -16.69 61.44
CA SER A 591 -26.04 -16.62 62.48
C SER A 591 -27.34 -17.30 62.02
N LYS A 592 -27.77 -17.05 60.78
CA LYS A 592 -28.90 -17.72 60.14
C LYS A 592 -28.73 -19.23 60.14
N LYS A 593 -27.54 -19.71 59.73
CA LYS A 593 -27.25 -21.15 59.70
C LYS A 593 -27.36 -21.78 61.09
N ASN A 594 -26.80 -21.13 62.11
CA ASN A 594 -26.91 -21.61 63.50
C ASN A 594 -28.38 -21.66 63.97
N LEU A 595 -29.18 -20.62 63.69
CA LEU A 595 -30.61 -20.60 64.02
C LEU A 595 -31.41 -21.68 63.27
N GLU A 596 -31.09 -21.93 62.00
CA GLU A 596 -31.69 -23.01 61.21
C GLU A 596 -31.34 -24.40 61.76
N GLU A 597 -30.12 -24.58 62.31
CA GLU A 597 -29.70 -25.82 62.98
C GLU A 597 -30.45 -26.02 64.32
N VAL A 598 -30.64 -24.97 65.13
CA VAL A 598 -31.41 -25.05 66.39
C VAL A 598 -32.89 -25.35 66.12
N LEU A 599 -33.48 -24.71 65.10
CA LEU A 599 -34.89 -24.92 64.72
C LEU A 599 -35.16 -26.27 64.04
N ALA A 600 -34.10 -27.00 63.65
CA ALA A 600 -34.20 -28.34 63.07
C ALA A 600 -34.28 -29.46 64.12
N ASP A 601 -34.07 -29.15 65.41
CA ASP A 601 -34.16 -30.12 66.51
C ASP A 601 -35.64 -30.48 66.83
N PRO A 602 -36.07 -31.75 66.68
CA PRO A 602 -37.45 -32.18 66.89
C PRO A 602 -38.00 -31.96 68.32
N ASP A 603 -37.14 -31.95 69.33
CA ASP A 603 -37.56 -31.78 70.74
C ASP A 603 -37.80 -30.30 71.11
N PHE A 604 -37.31 -29.37 70.29
CA PHE A 604 -37.42 -27.92 70.53
C PHE A 604 -38.81 -27.34 70.16
N PHE A 605 -39.63 -28.12 69.43
CA PHE A 605 -40.93 -27.69 68.88
C PHE A 605 -42.03 -27.42 69.93
N LYS A 606 -41.85 -27.87 71.18
CA LYS A 606 -42.89 -27.80 72.24
C LYS A 606 -42.76 -26.61 73.19
N ASN A 607 -41.72 -25.78 73.05
CA ASN A 607 -41.48 -24.64 73.95
C ASN A 607 -41.93 -23.30 73.37
N ARG A 608 -42.38 -22.39 74.25
CA ARG A 608 -42.72 -20.99 73.91
C ARG A 608 -41.53 -20.19 73.32
N SER A 609 -40.31 -20.72 73.44
CA SER A 609 -39.08 -20.17 72.84
C SER A 609 -38.93 -20.45 71.33
N TYR A 610 -39.60 -21.47 70.78
CA TYR A 610 -39.52 -21.80 69.35
C TYR A 610 -40.01 -20.66 68.46
N GLN A 611 -41.12 -20.04 68.85
CA GLN A 611 -41.73 -18.93 68.11
C GLN A 611 -40.82 -17.68 68.13
N LEU A 612 -40.13 -17.44 69.25
CA LEU A 612 -39.16 -16.35 69.38
C LEU A 612 -37.94 -16.55 68.45
N GLU A 613 -37.43 -17.78 68.34
CA GLU A 613 -36.30 -18.08 67.46
C GLU A 613 -36.68 -18.09 65.98
N LEU A 614 -37.91 -18.48 65.66
CA LEU A 614 -38.45 -18.38 64.30
C LEU A 614 -38.59 -16.93 63.85
N ASP A 615 -39.05 -16.05 64.75
CA ASP A 615 -39.13 -14.60 64.50
C ASP A 615 -37.73 -14.02 64.30
N ASN A 616 -36.75 -14.38 65.16
CA ASN A 616 -35.35 -13.99 64.98
C ASN A 616 -34.76 -14.45 63.64
N LEU A 617 -35.07 -15.68 63.20
CA LEU A 617 -34.62 -16.19 61.90
C LEU A 617 -35.19 -15.37 60.73
N ASN A 618 -36.47 -14.98 60.84
CA ASN A 618 -37.12 -14.15 59.83
C ASN A 618 -36.54 -12.73 59.80
N GLU A 619 -36.23 -12.14 60.97
CA GLU A 619 -35.54 -10.85 61.05
C GLU A 619 -34.14 -10.91 60.42
N VAL A 620 -33.35 -11.94 60.74
CA VAL A 620 -32.02 -12.13 60.13
C VAL A 620 -32.12 -12.32 58.61
N LYS A 621 -33.11 -13.07 58.11
CA LYS A 621 -33.37 -13.23 56.67
C LYS A 621 -33.74 -11.91 55.99
N ASN A 622 -34.57 -11.10 56.63
CA ASN A 622 -34.95 -9.79 56.11
C ASN A 622 -33.77 -8.82 56.09
N GLU A 623 -32.94 -8.83 57.13
CA GLU A 623 -31.75 -7.97 57.23
C GLU A 623 -30.68 -8.35 56.19
N ILE A 624 -30.43 -9.65 55.97
CA ILE A 624 -29.56 -10.12 54.87
C ILE A 624 -30.10 -9.62 53.53
N THR A 625 -31.40 -9.70 53.30
CA THR A 625 -32.02 -9.26 52.05
C THR A 625 -31.85 -7.74 51.85
N ARG A 626 -32.01 -6.95 52.92
CA ARG A 626 -31.80 -5.49 52.90
C ARG A 626 -30.36 -5.13 52.59
N LEU A 627 -29.40 -5.71 53.33
CA LEU A 627 -27.97 -5.43 53.15
C LEU A 627 -27.46 -5.89 51.78
N THR A 628 -28.00 -6.99 51.24
CA THR A 628 -27.68 -7.45 49.89
C THR A 628 -28.18 -6.45 48.84
N SER A 629 -29.37 -5.87 49.03
CA SER A 629 -29.88 -4.83 48.13
C SER A 629 -29.05 -3.54 48.19
N GLU A 630 -28.60 -3.13 49.39
CA GLU A 630 -27.71 -1.97 49.57
C GLU A 630 -26.34 -2.22 48.91
N TRP A 631 -25.78 -3.42 49.07
CA TRP A 631 -24.54 -3.83 48.40
C TRP A 631 -24.70 -3.78 46.87
N GLU A 632 -25.81 -4.28 46.32
CA GLU A 632 -26.09 -4.23 44.88
C GLU A 632 -26.18 -2.79 44.34
N THR A 633 -26.79 -1.87 45.10
CA THR A 633 -26.86 -0.45 44.69
C THR A 633 -25.49 0.23 44.68
N LEU A 634 -24.66 -0.02 45.69
CA LEU A 634 -23.30 0.53 45.77
C LEU A 634 -22.38 -0.06 44.70
N GLN A 635 -22.55 -1.35 44.38
CA GLN A 635 -21.82 -2.02 43.32
C GLN A 635 -22.19 -1.47 41.94
N PHE A 636 -23.47 -1.17 41.71
CA PHE A 636 -23.91 -0.53 40.47
C PHE A 636 -23.36 0.91 40.32
N GLU A 637 -23.35 1.68 41.40
CA GLU A 637 -22.75 3.03 41.42
C GLU A 637 -21.23 2.97 41.14
N LEU A 638 -20.53 1.96 41.66
CA LEU A 638 -19.12 1.71 41.36
C LEU A 638 -18.89 1.37 39.88
N GLU A 639 -19.76 0.56 39.27
CA GLU A 639 -19.70 0.19 37.86
C GLU A 639 -19.89 1.40 36.95
N GLU A 640 -20.86 2.29 37.22
CA GLU A 640 -21.08 3.53 36.45
C GLU A 640 -19.92 4.53 36.57
N LEU A 641 -19.36 4.70 37.77
CA LEU A 641 -18.22 5.59 38.01
C LEU A 641 -16.92 5.05 37.39
N SER A 642 -16.74 3.73 37.34
CA SER A 642 -15.58 3.11 36.68
C SER A 642 -15.65 3.17 35.15
N GLY A 643 -16.87 3.18 34.59
CA GLY A 643 -17.12 3.34 33.15
C GLY A 643 -16.95 4.76 32.61
N THR A 644 -17.01 5.79 33.47
CA THR A 644 -16.90 7.21 33.08
C THR A 644 -15.51 7.83 33.30
N VAL A 645 -14.64 7.21 34.11
CA VAL A 645 -13.34 7.78 34.52
C VAL A 645 -12.12 7.19 33.77
N SER A 646 -12.32 6.20 32.90
CA SER A 646 -11.21 5.48 32.22
C SER A 646 -10.96 5.93 30.79
#